data_AF-A0A917NA91-F1
#
_entry.id   AF-A0A917NA91-F1
#
_cell.length_a   1.000
_cell.length_b   1.000
_cell.length_c   1.000
_cell.angle_alpha   90.00
_cell.angle_beta   90.00
_cell.angle_gamma   90.00
#
_symmetry.space_group_name_H-M   'P 1'
#
loop_
_entity.id
_entity.type
_entity.pdbx_description
1 polymer ?
#
loop_
_entity_poly.entity_id
_entity_poly.type
_entity_poly.pdbx_seq_one_letter_code
_entity_poly.pdbx_strand_id
1 'polypeptide(L)'
;MYGPGRLRQRARELIARDALLPLHCQVVPPDEAAEAVLLRDLLGEQFRGEALPVKRFLESRPDSWAELDYLLEFVVRPVVVTFRGLLVAGLLPAGDIGVEADAELGATGRVLLTEVITAESEPAVSRAVSAVHQQLVDLVLAAAEITGVEQQRALSAVDDVLTQELRYLSEDAAAAFAGEHPWRPFVHCVAAQQDELVRHVLQLVREAGARRRRDERSPQPLVAVDLDFCALHPRRRVREALSAVGKRYDVDELVDAASLPVLPGLYQAAWRPFLERTGLPARHPGLDWDACYAEFRGALSWQRTALLTDEVAPGLVRFVRDVEHAGGRVVWLTGRRHRMRDATEELLARCGLGHVPLHTTDDGPVAGIADQKVAALRGMAGHELIAAFDDSAANRRALRAAFPDAVVVAVGAPGFTAQDSVEDTWRVATFESVPHPLPLGRGHVVHVAGEPRAAEPRLSHATSIAQLRVGEFSTHPAVWRRGVELTAEQQRRIVKSLCGNAIERGRQLGRRVRAGTEGVVRALWRVITAKPFGAARSAYPPEAAESDMRAAVEANLPVPLVMLGPPTKQDGSRLKALGGLPDLAEVAMLARLLQLDAAIRQIHPPGIRVTALADPSHFRFRAPGRYQGYHEAFADLLDSTGARDIVVVRDIDDAADEHPDCGDRAQRPALLDEHRARYTAAFEGLDIRRDPLAVLAEADARDPGHPGQPRFVELFRSVLHAVDVPHRGGDPFAWSQQIYADPYELSDRTVPAEVRAARADLLDLTWRETITYLANKHVDADLNYGALWGRDRVRMSFSIRPTPGRFRFIPLGGSGVMPWHGTAVLNAHHEVSVDYAISLAHQAFVPIYRPGGGPQPWFMVPLRDLSAGHLDPELHQRITIRNR
;
A
#
# COMPACT_ATOMS: atom_id res chain seq x y z
N MET A 1 -43.43 -8.78 -3.67
CA MET A 1 -43.14 -7.64 -4.58
C MET A 1 -43.33 -6.34 -3.81
N TYR A 2 -42.27 -5.54 -3.68
CA TYR A 2 -42.36 -4.18 -3.16
C TYR A 2 -42.76 -3.24 -4.30
N GLY A 3 -43.62 -2.24 -4.04
CA GLY A 3 -43.92 -1.22 -5.04
C GLY A 3 -42.69 -0.34 -5.38
N PRO A 4 -42.62 0.28 -6.57
CA PRO A 4 -41.45 1.05 -7.03
C PRO A 4 -40.98 2.14 -6.06
N GLY A 5 -41.91 2.80 -5.35
CA GLY A 5 -41.57 3.81 -4.33
C GLY A 5 -40.84 3.22 -3.12
N ARG A 6 -41.20 2.01 -2.67
CA ARG A 6 -40.53 1.33 -1.55
C ARG A 6 -39.13 0.86 -1.93
N LEU A 7 -38.94 0.39 -3.17
CA LEU A 7 -37.61 0.01 -3.67
C LEU A 7 -36.68 1.21 -3.79
N ARG A 8 -37.17 2.36 -4.28
CA ARG A 8 -36.40 3.61 -4.29
C ARG A 8 -36.00 4.07 -2.89
N GLN A 9 -36.92 4.02 -1.93
CA GLN A 9 -36.59 4.35 -0.53
C GLN A 9 -35.53 3.41 0.03
N ARG A 10 -35.68 2.10 -0.18
CA ARG A 10 -34.69 1.10 0.23
C ARG A 10 -33.33 1.36 -0.42
N ALA A 11 -33.28 1.70 -1.70
CA ALA A 11 -32.03 2.03 -2.38
C ALA A 11 -31.38 3.29 -1.80
N ARG A 12 -32.14 4.34 -1.48
CA ARG A 12 -31.61 5.53 -0.79
C ARG A 12 -31.02 5.20 0.57
N GLU A 13 -31.70 4.37 1.36
CA GLU A 13 -31.20 3.92 2.66
C GLU A 13 -29.92 3.08 2.54
N LEU A 14 -29.82 2.24 1.50
CA LEU A 14 -28.63 1.43 1.24
C LEU A 14 -27.46 2.26 0.75
N ILE A 15 -27.70 3.17 -0.21
CA ILE A 15 -26.69 4.12 -0.70
C ILE A 15 -26.14 4.91 0.48
N ALA A 16 -27.00 5.48 1.33
CA ALA A 16 -26.58 6.27 2.49
C ALA A 16 -25.77 5.48 3.54
N ARG A 17 -25.85 4.14 3.55
CA ARG A 17 -25.09 3.27 4.46
C ARG A 17 -23.73 2.84 3.91
N ASP A 18 -23.51 2.95 2.60
CA ASP A 18 -22.24 2.61 1.98
C ASP A 18 -21.27 3.81 2.05
N ALA A 19 -19.97 3.55 2.20
CA ALA A 19 -18.96 4.60 2.33
C ALA A 19 -18.63 5.30 1.00
N LEU A 20 -18.89 4.66 -0.13
CA LEU A 20 -18.50 5.10 -1.47
C LEU A 20 -19.71 5.41 -2.36
N LEU A 21 -20.83 4.68 -2.25
CA LEU A 21 -22.01 4.93 -3.09
C LEU A 21 -22.59 6.34 -2.97
N PRO A 22 -22.66 7.01 -1.80
CA PRO A 22 -23.14 8.39 -1.72
C PRO A 22 -22.31 9.37 -2.57
N LEU A 23 -21.06 9.00 -2.89
CA LEU A 23 -20.21 9.77 -3.76
C LEU A 23 -20.58 9.54 -5.22
N HIS A 24 -20.86 8.31 -5.62
CA HIS A 24 -21.07 7.98 -7.03
C HIS A 24 -22.53 7.85 -7.45
N CYS A 25 -23.49 7.83 -6.53
CA CYS A 25 -24.86 7.49 -6.86
C CYS A 25 -25.90 8.31 -6.09
N GLN A 26 -26.95 8.73 -6.80
CA GLN A 26 -28.15 9.31 -6.23
C GLN A 26 -29.40 8.73 -6.89
N VAL A 27 -30.40 8.38 -6.07
CA VAL A 27 -31.71 7.92 -6.56
C VAL A 27 -32.67 9.09 -6.59
N VAL A 28 -32.99 9.56 -7.79
CA VAL A 28 -33.82 10.74 -8.05
C VAL A 28 -35.24 10.35 -8.48
N PRO A 29 -36.26 11.16 -8.15
CA PRO A 29 -37.56 11.10 -8.82
C PRO A 29 -37.43 11.30 -10.35
N PRO A 30 -38.31 10.70 -11.19
CA PRO A 30 -38.27 10.87 -12.64
C PRO A 30 -38.37 12.33 -13.12
N ASP A 31 -39.03 13.18 -12.35
CA ASP A 31 -39.22 14.61 -12.57
C ASP A 31 -37.97 15.44 -12.26
N GLU A 32 -37.12 14.98 -11.33
CA GLU A 32 -35.79 15.57 -11.05
C GLU A 32 -34.70 15.03 -11.99
N ALA A 33 -35.02 14.02 -12.81
CA ALA A 33 -34.08 13.45 -13.79
C ALA A 33 -33.81 14.37 -14.99
N ALA A 34 -34.39 15.58 -15.03
CA ALA A 34 -34.12 16.56 -16.08
C ALA A 34 -32.66 17.02 -16.13
N GLU A 35 -31.93 16.89 -15.02
CA GLU A 35 -30.48 17.16 -14.93
C GLU A 35 -29.61 15.94 -15.30
N ALA A 36 -30.22 14.78 -15.56
CA ALA A 36 -29.51 13.56 -15.93
C ALA A 36 -29.32 13.47 -17.44
N VAL A 37 -28.07 13.25 -17.87
CA VAL A 37 -27.77 12.84 -19.25
C VAL A 37 -27.74 11.32 -19.28
N LEU A 38 -28.68 10.70 -20.01
CA LEU A 38 -28.70 9.23 -20.12
C LEU A 38 -27.52 8.74 -20.95
N LEU A 39 -26.94 7.59 -20.59
CA LEU A 39 -25.82 6.99 -21.34
C LEU A 39 -26.17 6.78 -22.82
N ARG A 40 -27.40 6.35 -23.12
CA ARG A 40 -27.89 6.20 -24.49
C ARG A 40 -28.00 7.53 -25.25
N ASP A 41 -28.28 8.63 -24.56
CA ASP A 41 -28.48 9.94 -25.17
C ASP A 41 -27.13 10.57 -25.54
N LEU A 42 -26.05 10.20 -24.82
CA LEU A 42 -24.67 10.54 -25.20
C LEU A 42 -24.28 10.00 -26.59
N LEU A 43 -24.90 8.90 -26.99
CA LEU A 43 -24.70 8.22 -28.28
C LEU A 43 -25.64 8.72 -29.39
N GLY A 44 -26.65 9.54 -29.07
CA GLY A 44 -27.70 9.94 -30.01
C GLY A 44 -27.31 11.13 -30.92
N GLU A 45 -27.80 11.12 -32.16
CA GLU A 45 -27.59 12.20 -33.16
C GLU A 45 -28.44 13.47 -32.90
N GLN A 46 -29.27 13.50 -31.85
CA GLN A 46 -30.39 14.45 -31.71
C GLN A 46 -30.04 15.84 -31.13
N PHE A 47 -28.77 16.24 -31.05
CA PHE A 47 -28.45 17.64 -30.69
C PHE A 47 -28.47 18.54 -31.93
N ARG A 48 -29.39 19.52 -31.94
CA ARG A 48 -29.48 20.54 -33.00
C ARG A 48 -28.18 21.37 -33.03
N GLY A 49 -27.32 21.12 -34.02
CA GLY A 49 -26.11 21.90 -34.30
C GLY A 49 -24.79 21.14 -34.05
N GLU A 50 -24.43 20.30 -35.03
CA GLU A 50 -23.06 19.93 -35.48
C GLU A 50 -22.04 19.26 -34.53
N ALA A 51 -22.40 18.80 -33.32
CA ALA A 51 -21.51 17.93 -32.52
C ALA A 51 -22.26 16.84 -31.76
N LEU A 52 -21.76 15.59 -31.80
CA LEU A 52 -22.23 14.47 -30.98
C LEU A 52 -22.24 14.89 -29.49
N PRO A 53 -23.26 14.53 -28.68
CA PRO A 53 -23.33 14.90 -27.26
C PRO A 53 -22.12 14.43 -26.46
N VAL A 54 -21.61 13.23 -26.74
CA VAL A 54 -20.35 12.73 -26.17
C VAL A 54 -19.14 13.62 -26.53
N LYS A 55 -19.11 14.24 -27.72
CA LYS A 55 -18.03 15.17 -28.09
C LYS A 55 -18.01 16.40 -27.20
N ARG A 56 -19.17 17.04 -26.98
CA ARG A 56 -19.30 18.19 -26.07
C ARG A 56 -18.93 17.81 -24.64
N PHE A 57 -19.35 16.60 -24.22
CA PHE A 57 -19.01 16.06 -22.92
C PHE A 57 -17.49 15.92 -22.75
N LEU A 58 -16.77 15.43 -23.77
CA LEU A 58 -15.30 15.34 -23.75
C LEU A 58 -14.62 16.72 -23.83
N GLU A 59 -15.19 17.68 -24.57
CA GLU A 59 -14.67 19.05 -24.67
C GLU A 59 -14.71 19.81 -23.33
N SER A 60 -15.58 19.41 -22.39
CA SER A 60 -15.66 19.98 -21.02
C SER A 60 -14.52 19.56 -20.08
N ARG A 61 -13.68 18.61 -20.50
CA ARG A 61 -12.61 18.08 -19.63
C ARG A 61 -11.57 19.17 -19.31
N PRO A 62 -10.89 19.11 -18.14
CA PRO A 62 -9.73 19.96 -17.92
C PRO A 62 -8.59 19.66 -18.90
N ASP A 63 -7.82 20.66 -19.31
CA ASP A 63 -6.70 20.52 -20.27
C ASP A 63 -5.61 19.52 -19.86
N SER A 64 -5.53 19.19 -18.57
CA SER A 64 -4.56 18.22 -18.04
C SER A 64 -4.98 16.76 -18.22
N TRP A 65 -6.20 16.51 -18.70
CA TRP A 65 -6.78 15.19 -18.87
C TRP A 65 -6.87 14.81 -20.35
N ALA A 66 -6.49 13.57 -20.67
CA ALA A 66 -6.87 12.99 -21.95
C ALA A 66 -8.38 12.68 -21.96
N GLU A 67 -8.99 12.75 -23.13
CA GLU A 67 -10.43 12.56 -23.33
C GLU A 67 -10.90 11.19 -22.82
N LEU A 68 -10.18 10.12 -23.19
CA LEU A 68 -10.51 8.75 -22.78
C LEU A 68 -10.39 8.59 -21.25
N ASP A 69 -9.33 9.11 -20.64
CA ASP A 69 -9.13 9.02 -19.19
C ASP A 69 -10.24 9.75 -18.41
N TYR A 70 -10.68 10.90 -18.94
CA TYR A 70 -11.80 11.65 -18.37
C TYR A 70 -13.10 10.86 -18.44
N LEU A 71 -13.41 10.25 -19.59
CA LEU A 71 -14.60 9.41 -19.75
C LEU A 71 -14.58 8.18 -18.82
N LEU A 72 -13.42 7.52 -18.71
CA LEU A 72 -13.25 6.34 -17.85
C LEU A 72 -13.47 6.70 -16.38
N GLU A 73 -12.92 7.81 -15.91
CA GLU A 73 -12.97 8.19 -14.49
C GLU A 73 -14.28 8.83 -14.07
N PHE A 74 -14.94 9.60 -14.95
CA PHE A 74 -16.14 10.36 -14.60
C PHE A 74 -17.44 9.71 -15.08
N VAL A 75 -17.38 8.67 -15.91
CA VAL A 75 -18.56 7.91 -16.35
C VAL A 75 -18.41 6.43 -16.10
N VAL A 76 -17.44 5.77 -16.74
CA VAL A 76 -17.34 4.29 -16.71
C VAL A 76 -17.15 3.78 -15.28
N ARG A 77 -16.16 4.30 -14.55
CA ARG A 77 -15.87 3.87 -13.17
C ARG A 77 -17.05 4.16 -12.21
N PRO A 78 -17.67 5.36 -12.18
CA PRO A 78 -18.85 5.62 -11.37
C PRO A 78 -20.02 4.67 -11.66
N VAL A 79 -20.26 4.32 -12.94
CA VAL A 79 -21.29 3.36 -13.34
C VAL A 79 -20.97 1.96 -12.80
N VAL A 80 -19.74 1.48 -12.96
CA VAL A 80 -19.32 0.17 -12.44
C VAL A 80 -19.38 0.13 -10.91
N VAL A 81 -18.93 1.18 -10.22
CA VAL A 81 -19.02 1.31 -8.75
C VAL A 81 -20.47 1.27 -8.28
N THR A 82 -21.35 2.02 -8.95
CA THR A 82 -22.78 2.07 -8.63
C THR A 82 -23.44 0.73 -8.84
N PHE A 83 -23.23 0.10 -10.00
CA PHE A 83 -23.80 -1.21 -10.32
C PHE A 83 -23.37 -2.27 -9.31
N ARG A 84 -22.06 -2.34 -9.02
CA ARG A 84 -21.52 -3.25 -8.01
C ARG A 84 -22.17 -3.06 -6.65
N GLY A 85 -22.23 -1.83 -6.15
CA GLY A 85 -22.77 -1.57 -4.82
C GLY A 85 -24.26 -1.87 -4.70
N LEU A 86 -25.05 -1.62 -5.76
CA LEU A 86 -26.45 -2.05 -5.82
C LEU A 86 -26.57 -3.58 -5.81
N LEU A 87 -25.77 -4.27 -6.62
CA LEU A 87 -25.81 -5.73 -6.72
C LEU A 87 -25.49 -6.41 -5.39
N VAL A 88 -24.45 -5.93 -4.69
CA VAL A 88 -24.11 -6.39 -3.33
C VAL A 88 -25.28 -6.19 -2.35
N ALA A 89 -26.10 -5.15 -2.56
CA ALA A 89 -27.28 -4.90 -1.75
C ALA A 89 -28.55 -5.65 -2.23
N GLY A 90 -28.41 -6.53 -3.23
CA GLY A 90 -29.50 -7.32 -3.83
C GLY A 90 -30.41 -6.52 -4.77
N LEU A 91 -29.89 -5.43 -5.35
CA LEU A 91 -30.60 -4.54 -6.26
C LEU A 91 -29.88 -4.44 -7.62
N LEU A 92 -30.61 -4.06 -8.65
CA LEU A 92 -30.09 -3.75 -9.98
C LEU A 92 -30.67 -2.42 -10.45
N PRO A 93 -29.92 -1.62 -11.23
CA PRO A 93 -30.52 -0.49 -11.94
C PRO A 93 -31.56 -1.03 -12.94
N ALA A 94 -32.66 -0.29 -13.12
CA ALA A 94 -33.67 -0.59 -14.13
C ALA A 94 -33.78 0.58 -15.11
N GLY A 95 -33.93 0.26 -16.40
CA GLY A 95 -33.89 1.27 -17.47
C GLY A 95 -32.47 1.78 -17.74
N ASP A 96 -32.37 2.97 -18.33
CA ASP A 96 -31.10 3.60 -18.65
C ASP A 96 -30.47 4.27 -17.44
N ILE A 97 -29.14 4.21 -17.40
CA ILE A 97 -28.35 4.85 -16.36
C ILE A 97 -28.11 6.31 -16.78
N GLY A 98 -28.36 7.25 -15.87
CA GLY A 98 -28.05 8.67 -16.06
C GLY A 98 -26.73 9.06 -15.41
N VAL A 99 -26.04 10.03 -15.99
CA VAL A 99 -24.92 10.72 -15.35
C VAL A 99 -25.28 12.18 -15.09
N GLU A 100 -24.88 12.69 -13.93
CA GLU A 100 -25.03 14.10 -13.56
C GLU A 100 -23.99 14.93 -14.31
N ALA A 101 -24.46 16.01 -14.94
CA ALA A 101 -23.63 17.01 -15.59
C ALA A 101 -23.77 18.36 -14.88
N ASP A 102 -22.68 19.12 -14.79
CA ASP A 102 -22.72 20.49 -14.28
C ASP A 102 -23.29 21.47 -15.31
N ALA A 103 -23.32 22.76 -14.95
CA ALA A 103 -23.85 23.83 -15.81
C ALA A 103 -23.11 23.99 -17.16
N GLU A 104 -21.86 23.50 -17.25
CA GLU A 104 -21.03 23.51 -18.46
C GLU A 104 -21.04 22.16 -19.19
N LEU A 105 -21.97 21.27 -18.82
CA LEU A 105 -22.07 19.88 -19.29
C LEU A 105 -20.86 19.01 -18.90
N GLY A 106 -20.11 19.42 -17.87
CA GLY A 106 -19.03 18.67 -17.27
C GLY A 106 -19.52 17.49 -16.44
N ALA A 107 -18.91 16.32 -16.63
CA ALA A 107 -19.19 15.12 -15.85
C ALA A 107 -18.83 15.33 -14.37
N THR A 108 -19.79 15.17 -13.46
CA THR A 108 -19.50 15.31 -12.02
C THR A 108 -18.97 14.02 -11.38
N GLY A 109 -19.05 12.90 -12.11
CA GLY A 109 -18.75 11.56 -11.59
C GLY A 109 -19.86 10.94 -10.74
N ARG A 110 -21.06 11.53 -10.75
CA ARG A 110 -22.27 11.00 -10.08
C ARG A 110 -23.22 10.35 -11.09
N VAL A 111 -23.72 9.18 -10.72
CA VAL A 111 -24.73 8.39 -11.43
C VAL A 111 -26.10 8.69 -10.84
N LEU A 112 -27.05 9.00 -11.72
CA LEU A 112 -28.44 9.27 -11.37
C LEU A 112 -29.30 8.08 -11.76
N LEU A 113 -30.01 7.53 -10.77
CA LEU A 113 -30.90 6.37 -10.96
C LEU A 113 -32.35 6.79 -10.78
N THR A 114 -33.16 6.54 -11.80
CA THR A 114 -34.61 6.80 -11.79
C THR A 114 -35.38 5.59 -11.28
N GLU A 115 -34.94 4.38 -11.62
CA GLU A 115 -35.56 3.11 -11.24
C GLU A 115 -34.54 2.06 -10.78
N VAL A 116 -34.97 1.21 -9.84
CA VAL A 116 -34.19 0.08 -9.32
C VAL A 116 -35.12 -1.12 -9.13
N ILE A 117 -34.61 -2.31 -9.44
CA ILE A 117 -35.31 -3.60 -9.26
C ILE A 117 -34.51 -4.52 -8.35
N THR A 118 -35.14 -5.61 -7.91
CA THR A 118 -34.49 -6.66 -7.14
C THR A 118 -33.63 -7.57 -8.01
N ALA A 119 -32.48 -8.01 -7.50
CA ALA A 119 -31.65 -9.04 -8.13
C ALA A 119 -32.26 -10.44 -7.87
N GLU A 120 -33.34 -10.77 -8.59
CA GLU A 120 -34.20 -11.93 -8.25
C GLU A 120 -33.62 -13.30 -8.67
N SER A 121 -32.65 -13.33 -9.59
CA SER A 121 -32.04 -14.58 -10.09
C SER A 121 -30.75 -14.32 -10.88
N GLU A 122 -29.89 -15.33 -11.03
CA GLU A 122 -28.67 -15.25 -11.85
C GLU A 122 -28.95 -14.78 -13.30
N PRO A 123 -29.99 -15.27 -14.02
CA PRO A 123 -30.28 -14.75 -15.36
C PRO A 123 -30.66 -13.26 -15.39
N ALA A 124 -31.26 -12.73 -14.32
CA ALA A 124 -31.55 -11.30 -14.22
C ALA A 124 -30.26 -10.49 -14.06
N VAL A 125 -29.32 -10.97 -13.24
CA VAL A 125 -27.98 -10.36 -13.09
C VAL A 125 -27.22 -10.40 -14.41
N SER A 126 -27.14 -11.55 -15.08
CA SER A 126 -26.45 -11.67 -16.38
C SER A 126 -27.01 -10.71 -17.43
N ARG A 127 -28.34 -10.58 -17.54
CA ARG A 127 -28.96 -9.62 -18.48
C ARG A 127 -28.61 -8.17 -18.15
N ALA A 128 -28.67 -7.79 -16.88
CA ALA A 128 -28.36 -6.43 -16.45
C ALA A 128 -26.87 -6.09 -16.67
N VAL A 129 -25.96 -7.01 -16.33
CA VAL A 129 -24.51 -6.84 -16.56
C VAL A 129 -24.22 -6.69 -18.05
N SER A 130 -24.77 -7.57 -18.90
CA SER A 130 -24.55 -7.49 -20.34
C SER A 130 -25.08 -6.19 -20.95
N ALA A 131 -26.26 -5.72 -20.51
CA ALA A 131 -26.82 -4.45 -20.99
C ALA A 131 -25.92 -3.25 -20.63
N VAL A 132 -25.47 -3.16 -19.38
CA VAL A 132 -24.58 -2.08 -18.93
C VAL A 132 -23.22 -2.18 -19.61
N HIS A 133 -22.65 -3.38 -19.73
CA HIS A 133 -21.37 -3.57 -20.43
C HIS A 133 -21.45 -3.08 -21.87
N GLN A 134 -22.52 -3.42 -22.60
CA GLN A 134 -22.71 -2.97 -23.98
C GLN A 134 -22.78 -1.44 -24.06
N GLN A 135 -23.55 -0.79 -23.18
CA GLN A 135 -23.64 0.68 -23.15
C GLN A 135 -22.27 1.33 -22.89
N LEU A 136 -21.46 0.76 -22.00
CA LEU A 136 -20.11 1.26 -21.71
C LEU A 136 -19.17 1.07 -22.91
N VAL A 137 -19.22 -0.11 -23.56
CA VAL A 137 -18.43 -0.42 -24.76
C VAL A 137 -18.78 0.52 -25.90
N ASP A 138 -20.07 0.71 -26.20
CA ASP A 138 -20.53 1.60 -27.27
C ASP A 138 -20.07 3.04 -27.02
N LEU A 139 -20.14 3.50 -25.76
CA LEU A 139 -19.71 4.83 -25.36
C LEU A 139 -18.20 5.05 -25.55
N VAL A 140 -17.35 4.10 -25.13
CA VAL A 140 -15.91 4.25 -25.32
C VAL A 140 -15.47 4.10 -26.77
N LEU A 141 -16.17 3.30 -27.57
CA LEU A 141 -15.90 3.19 -29.01
C LEU A 141 -16.26 4.49 -29.74
N ALA A 142 -17.41 5.09 -29.43
CA ALA A 142 -17.77 6.40 -29.97
C ALA A 142 -16.75 7.49 -29.58
N ALA A 143 -16.27 7.48 -28.34
CA ALA A 143 -15.21 8.38 -27.90
C ALA A 143 -13.88 8.13 -28.62
N ALA A 144 -13.52 6.86 -28.87
CA ALA A 144 -12.33 6.49 -29.62
C ALA A 144 -12.39 7.02 -31.06
N GLU A 145 -13.54 6.94 -31.72
CA GLU A 145 -13.76 7.51 -33.06
C GLU A 145 -13.59 9.03 -33.09
N ILE A 146 -14.10 9.75 -32.08
CA ILE A 146 -13.97 11.22 -31.98
C ILE A 146 -12.53 11.65 -31.72
N THR A 147 -11.81 10.91 -30.88
CA THR A 147 -10.48 11.28 -30.38
C THR A 147 -9.34 10.73 -31.23
N GLY A 148 -9.61 9.77 -32.11
CA GLY A 148 -8.61 9.06 -32.90
C GLY A 148 -7.81 8.04 -32.10
N VAL A 149 -8.25 7.67 -30.89
CA VAL A 149 -7.64 6.60 -30.09
C VAL A 149 -7.97 5.25 -30.73
N GLU A 150 -7.03 4.31 -30.70
CA GLU A 150 -7.24 2.95 -31.21
C GLU A 150 -8.37 2.25 -30.42
N GLN A 151 -9.34 1.66 -31.13
CA GLN A 151 -10.49 0.98 -30.51
C GLN A 151 -10.06 -0.10 -29.51
N GLN A 152 -9.04 -0.89 -29.84
CA GLN A 152 -8.52 -1.94 -28.94
C GLN A 152 -7.97 -1.35 -27.63
N ARG A 153 -7.35 -0.17 -27.69
CA ARG A 153 -6.86 0.54 -26.50
C ARG A 153 -8.03 1.04 -25.65
N ALA A 154 -9.09 1.57 -26.27
CA ALA A 154 -10.28 2.02 -25.55
C ALA A 154 -11.00 0.86 -24.84
N LEU A 155 -11.15 -0.29 -25.51
CA LEU A 155 -11.73 -1.49 -24.91
C LEU A 155 -10.88 -2.04 -23.76
N SER A 156 -9.56 -2.14 -23.95
CA SER A 156 -8.64 -2.55 -22.89
C SER A 156 -8.72 -1.64 -21.67
N ALA A 157 -8.95 -0.34 -21.86
CA ALA A 157 -9.07 0.59 -20.74
C ALA A 157 -10.38 0.41 -19.95
N VAL A 158 -11.46 -0.08 -20.58
CA VAL A 158 -12.67 -0.52 -19.86
C VAL A 158 -12.39 -1.78 -19.06
N ASP A 159 -11.68 -2.75 -19.65
CA ASP A 159 -11.26 -3.97 -18.95
C ASP A 159 -10.37 -3.65 -17.75
N ASP A 160 -9.50 -2.64 -17.84
CA ASP A 160 -8.70 -2.15 -16.73
C ASP A 160 -9.57 -1.57 -15.59
N VAL A 161 -10.60 -0.78 -15.93
CA VAL A 161 -11.57 -0.29 -14.92
C VAL A 161 -12.33 -1.44 -14.28
N LEU A 162 -12.81 -2.40 -15.07
CA LEU A 162 -13.51 -3.59 -14.58
C LEU A 162 -12.62 -4.48 -13.72
N THR A 163 -11.33 -4.59 -14.05
CA THR A 163 -10.34 -5.34 -13.27
C THR A 163 -9.99 -4.63 -11.97
N GLN A 164 -9.95 -3.29 -11.96
CA GLN A 164 -9.63 -2.52 -10.75
C GLN A 164 -10.81 -2.45 -9.78
N GLU A 165 -11.98 -2.05 -10.29
CA GLU A 165 -13.28 -2.35 -9.68
C GLU A 165 -13.44 -3.88 -9.64
N LEU A 166 -14.45 -4.56 -9.10
CA LEU A 166 -14.54 -6.07 -9.13
C LEU A 166 -13.37 -6.96 -8.61
N ARG A 167 -12.16 -6.45 -8.32
CA ARG A 167 -11.05 -7.14 -7.68
C ARG A 167 -11.07 -6.90 -6.18
N TYR A 168 -10.74 -7.96 -5.45
CA TYR A 168 -10.78 -8.03 -3.99
C TYR A 168 -12.19 -7.76 -3.43
N LEU A 169 -13.21 -8.30 -4.08
CA LEU A 169 -14.56 -8.37 -3.53
C LEU A 169 -14.58 -9.26 -2.28
N SER A 170 -15.53 -9.00 -1.38
CA SER A 170 -15.90 -9.99 -0.37
C SER A 170 -16.46 -11.25 -1.03
N GLU A 171 -16.48 -12.37 -0.31
CA GLU A 171 -17.00 -13.63 -0.84
C GLU A 171 -18.48 -13.49 -1.24
N ASP A 172 -19.30 -12.84 -0.42
CA ASP A 172 -20.70 -12.54 -0.72
C ASP A 172 -20.85 -11.64 -1.96
N ALA A 173 -20.00 -10.61 -2.08
CA ALA A 173 -20.03 -9.72 -3.22
C ALA A 173 -19.62 -10.41 -4.52
N ALA A 174 -18.60 -11.28 -4.47
CA ALA A 174 -18.20 -12.08 -5.63
C ALA A 174 -19.29 -13.10 -6.01
N ALA A 175 -19.94 -13.72 -5.02
CA ALA A 175 -21.06 -14.64 -5.24
C ALA A 175 -22.26 -13.94 -5.89
N ALA A 176 -22.49 -12.65 -5.61
CA ALA A 176 -23.55 -11.88 -6.25
C ALA A 176 -23.35 -11.71 -7.77
N PHE A 177 -22.12 -11.84 -8.28
CA PHE A 177 -21.78 -11.89 -9.72
C PHE A 177 -21.74 -13.34 -10.26
N ALA A 178 -22.56 -14.24 -9.71
CA ALA A 178 -22.72 -15.58 -10.27
C ALA A 178 -23.41 -15.55 -11.65
N GLY A 179 -23.13 -16.57 -12.46
CA GLY A 179 -23.66 -16.73 -13.81
C GLY A 179 -22.66 -16.41 -14.93
N GLU A 180 -23.12 -16.60 -16.16
CA GLU A 180 -22.37 -16.32 -17.39
C GLU A 180 -22.68 -14.89 -17.86
N HIS A 181 -21.67 -14.01 -17.86
CA HIS A 181 -21.78 -12.60 -18.27
C HIS A 181 -20.39 -11.99 -18.54
N PRO A 182 -20.28 -10.88 -19.29
CA PRO A 182 -18.98 -10.33 -19.71
C PRO A 182 -18.07 -9.90 -18.55
N TRP A 183 -18.62 -9.54 -17.38
CA TRP A 183 -17.80 -9.12 -16.24
C TRP A 183 -17.21 -10.28 -15.43
N ARG A 184 -17.63 -11.52 -15.66
CA ARG A 184 -17.27 -12.69 -14.84
C ARG A 184 -15.76 -12.93 -14.75
N PRO A 185 -14.95 -12.73 -15.82
CA PRO A 185 -13.50 -12.89 -15.77
C PRO A 185 -12.78 -11.91 -14.83
N PHE A 186 -13.37 -10.74 -14.57
CA PHE A 186 -12.77 -9.69 -13.73
C PHE A 186 -13.13 -9.82 -12.25
N VAL A 187 -14.14 -10.62 -11.92
CA VAL A 187 -14.59 -10.87 -10.54
C VAL A 187 -13.52 -11.66 -9.80
N HIS A 188 -12.89 -11.01 -8.83
CA HIS A 188 -11.83 -11.60 -8.02
C HIS A 188 -12.10 -11.41 -6.53
N CYS A 189 -12.01 -12.50 -5.77
CA CYS A 189 -12.07 -12.50 -4.31
C CYS A 189 -10.88 -13.27 -3.73
N VAL A 190 -10.51 -12.90 -2.51
CA VAL A 190 -9.57 -13.67 -1.67
C VAL A 190 -10.37 -14.18 -0.49
N ALA A 191 -10.37 -15.49 -0.27
CA ALA A 191 -11.09 -16.09 0.86
C ALA A 191 -10.59 -15.51 2.19
N ALA A 192 -11.51 -15.25 3.13
CA ALA A 192 -11.16 -14.60 4.40
C ALA A 192 -10.09 -15.38 5.18
N GLN A 193 -10.20 -16.72 5.19
CA GLN A 193 -9.23 -17.60 5.84
C GLN A 193 -7.84 -17.51 5.20
N GLN A 194 -7.76 -17.37 3.88
CA GLN A 194 -6.48 -17.20 3.17
C GLN A 194 -5.84 -15.86 3.53
N ASP A 195 -6.62 -14.76 3.51
CA ASP A 195 -6.12 -13.43 3.88
C ASP A 195 -5.59 -13.42 5.33
N GLU A 196 -6.34 -13.99 6.26
CA GLU A 196 -5.94 -14.12 7.67
C GLU A 196 -4.63 -14.89 7.80
N LEU A 197 -4.50 -16.03 7.14
CA LEU A 197 -3.32 -16.88 7.23
C LEU A 197 -2.07 -16.20 6.64
N VAL A 198 -2.17 -15.62 5.46
CA VAL A 198 -1.04 -14.92 4.82
C VAL A 198 -0.59 -13.75 5.70
N ARG A 199 -1.53 -13.00 6.27
CA ARG A 199 -1.23 -11.90 7.21
C ARG A 199 -0.59 -12.41 8.50
N HIS A 200 -1.07 -13.54 9.03
CA HIS A 200 -0.52 -14.16 10.23
C HIS A 200 0.94 -14.58 10.01
N VAL A 201 1.24 -15.25 8.90
CA VAL A 201 2.63 -15.63 8.54
C VAL A 201 3.51 -14.38 8.43
N LEU A 202 3.06 -13.33 7.74
CA LEU A 202 3.83 -12.09 7.62
C LEU A 202 4.03 -11.40 8.98
N GLN A 203 3.06 -11.47 9.89
CA GLN A 203 3.21 -10.96 11.25
C GLN A 203 4.30 -11.72 12.02
N LEU A 204 4.29 -13.05 12.00
CA LEU A 204 5.31 -13.87 12.65
C LEU A 204 6.71 -13.57 12.11
N VAL A 205 6.85 -13.43 10.79
CA VAL A 205 8.12 -13.02 10.17
C VAL A 205 8.55 -11.62 10.65
N ARG A 206 7.64 -10.64 10.73
CA ARG A 206 7.96 -9.29 11.23
C ARG A 206 8.41 -9.32 12.68
N GLU A 207 7.77 -10.13 13.52
CA GLU A 207 8.11 -10.27 14.93
C GLU A 207 9.50 -10.91 15.10
N ALA A 208 9.78 -11.99 14.39
CA ALA A 208 11.09 -12.64 14.37
C ALA A 208 12.18 -11.73 13.78
N GLY A 209 11.91 -11.05 12.67
CA GLY A 209 12.83 -10.08 12.07
C GLY A 209 13.10 -8.90 13.02
N ALA A 210 12.09 -8.48 13.79
CA ALA A 210 12.27 -7.49 14.84
C ALA A 210 13.09 -7.99 16.04
N ARG A 211 13.06 -9.30 16.37
CA ARG A 211 13.96 -9.91 17.35
C ARG A 211 15.41 -9.88 16.84
N ARG A 212 15.66 -10.34 15.61
CA ARG A 212 17.00 -10.34 15.01
C ARG A 212 17.62 -8.96 14.88
N ARG A 213 16.84 -7.93 14.53
CA ARG A 213 17.35 -6.54 14.53
C ARG A 213 17.76 -6.03 15.91
N ARG A 214 17.28 -6.64 17.00
CA ARG A 214 17.69 -6.28 18.38
C ARG A 214 18.88 -7.10 18.86
N ASP A 215 19.01 -8.32 18.36
CA ASP A 215 20.08 -9.24 18.69
C ASP A 215 20.50 -9.97 17.42
N GLU A 216 21.64 -9.57 16.86
CA GLU A 216 22.18 -10.12 15.61
C GLU A 216 22.42 -11.64 15.69
N ARG A 217 22.54 -12.20 16.91
CA ARG A 217 22.70 -13.64 17.15
C ARG A 217 21.40 -14.43 17.02
N SER A 218 20.25 -13.75 17.08
CA SER A 218 18.96 -14.40 16.90
C SER A 218 18.81 -14.89 15.45
N PRO A 219 18.19 -16.07 15.24
CA PRO A 219 18.06 -16.67 13.92
C PRO A 219 17.23 -15.81 12.96
N GLN A 220 17.53 -15.90 11.66
CA GLN A 220 16.75 -15.26 10.62
C GLN A 220 15.44 -16.01 10.38
N PRO A 221 14.27 -15.34 10.33
CA PRO A 221 13.03 -16.01 9.98
C PRO A 221 13.07 -16.52 8.53
N LEU A 222 12.63 -17.77 8.34
CA LEU A 222 12.63 -18.48 7.07
C LEU A 222 11.21 -18.94 6.71
N VAL A 223 10.84 -18.77 5.45
CA VAL A 223 9.60 -19.30 4.86
C VAL A 223 9.98 -20.27 3.74
N ALA A 224 9.54 -21.52 3.85
CA ALA A 224 9.76 -22.54 2.83
C ALA A 224 8.54 -22.66 1.92
N VAL A 225 8.76 -22.74 0.61
CA VAL A 225 7.66 -22.85 -0.37
C VAL A 225 7.98 -23.96 -1.36
N ASP A 226 7.09 -24.94 -1.49
CA ASP A 226 7.17 -25.95 -2.54
C ASP A 226 6.91 -25.34 -3.94
N LEU A 227 7.44 -25.98 -4.98
CA LEU A 227 7.28 -25.48 -6.35
C LEU A 227 6.05 -26.01 -7.05
N ASP A 228 5.98 -27.30 -7.33
CA ASP A 228 5.00 -27.84 -8.28
C ASP A 228 3.60 -27.88 -7.66
N PHE A 229 2.61 -27.27 -8.32
CA PHE A 229 1.24 -27.11 -7.79
C PHE A 229 1.17 -26.28 -6.48
N CYS A 230 2.25 -25.57 -6.14
CA CYS A 230 2.35 -24.66 -5.02
C CYS A 230 2.79 -23.27 -5.48
N ALA A 231 4.09 -23.04 -5.71
CA ALA A 231 4.59 -21.78 -6.28
C ALA A 231 4.39 -21.67 -7.80
N LEU A 232 4.35 -22.80 -8.50
CA LEU A 232 4.26 -22.92 -9.95
C LEU A 232 3.06 -23.78 -10.34
N HIS A 233 2.26 -23.27 -11.28
CA HIS A 233 1.06 -23.91 -11.82
C HIS A 233 1.34 -24.51 -13.20
N PRO A 234 1.47 -25.84 -13.31
CA PRO A 234 1.91 -26.50 -14.54
C PRO A 234 0.77 -26.75 -15.55
N ARG A 235 -0.09 -25.75 -15.80
CA ARG A 235 -1.33 -25.92 -16.58
C ARG A 235 -1.09 -26.53 -17.95
N ARG A 236 -0.12 -25.99 -18.69
CA ARG A 236 0.17 -26.40 -20.06
C ARG A 236 0.61 -27.85 -20.14
N ARG A 237 1.64 -28.24 -19.38
CA ARG A 237 2.15 -29.62 -19.40
C ARG A 237 1.14 -30.63 -18.84
N VAL A 238 0.28 -30.22 -17.91
CA VAL A 238 -0.84 -31.08 -17.44
C VAL A 238 -1.86 -31.30 -18.55
N ARG A 239 -2.26 -30.25 -19.29
CA ARG A 239 -3.15 -30.38 -20.45
C ARG A 239 -2.54 -31.24 -21.56
N GLU A 240 -1.26 -31.06 -21.85
CA GLU A 240 -0.54 -31.88 -22.84
C GLU A 240 -0.49 -33.36 -22.42
N ALA A 241 -0.22 -33.64 -21.14
CA ALA A 241 -0.24 -35.00 -20.59
C ALA A 241 -1.65 -35.63 -20.64
N LEU A 242 -2.68 -34.88 -20.26
CA LEU A 242 -4.07 -35.32 -20.40
C LEU A 242 -4.44 -35.60 -21.85
N SER A 243 -4.03 -34.74 -22.79
CA SER A 243 -4.31 -34.92 -24.21
C SER A 243 -3.63 -36.17 -24.77
N ALA A 244 -2.42 -36.48 -24.32
CA ALA A 244 -1.73 -37.72 -24.68
C ALA A 244 -2.45 -38.97 -24.14
N VAL A 245 -2.92 -38.93 -22.89
CA VAL A 245 -3.72 -40.01 -22.29
C VAL A 245 -5.06 -40.15 -23.00
N GLY A 246 -5.76 -39.04 -23.28
CA GLY A 246 -7.03 -39.01 -23.99
C GLY A 246 -6.94 -39.66 -25.37
N LYS A 247 -5.89 -39.36 -26.15
CA LYS A 247 -5.65 -40.01 -27.45
C LYS A 247 -5.39 -41.50 -27.34
N ARG A 248 -4.72 -41.95 -26.27
CA ARG A 248 -4.39 -43.36 -26.07
C ARG A 248 -5.61 -44.19 -25.68
N TYR A 249 -6.48 -43.61 -24.86
CA TYR A 249 -7.65 -44.29 -24.29
C TYR A 249 -8.98 -43.90 -24.98
N ASP A 250 -8.93 -43.12 -26.05
CA ASP A 250 -10.08 -42.65 -26.83
C ASP A 250 -11.10 -41.85 -26.00
N VAL A 251 -10.60 -40.89 -25.21
CA VAL A 251 -11.41 -40.03 -24.33
C VAL A 251 -11.33 -38.57 -24.80
N ASP A 252 -12.29 -38.15 -25.62
CA ASP A 252 -12.34 -36.81 -26.24
C ASP A 252 -12.22 -35.67 -25.22
N GLU A 253 -12.83 -35.81 -24.04
CA GLU A 253 -12.79 -34.77 -23.01
C GLU A 253 -11.38 -34.57 -22.42
N LEU A 254 -10.53 -35.61 -22.45
CA LEU A 254 -9.13 -35.48 -22.05
C LEU A 254 -8.28 -34.93 -23.20
N VAL A 255 -8.67 -35.18 -24.46
CA VAL A 255 -8.03 -34.58 -25.65
C VAL A 255 -8.20 -33.06 -25.63
N ASP A 256 -9.41 -32.58 -25.35
CA ASP A 256 -9.73 -31.17 -25.13
C ASP A 256 -9.69 -30.78 -23.64
N ALA A 257 -8.54 -30.98 -23.01
CA ALA A 257 -8.36 -30.65 -21.59
C ALA A 257 -8.58 -29.16 -21.24
N ALA A 258 -8.76 -28.28 -22.23
CA ALA A 258 -9.07 -26.88 -22.03
C ALA A 258 -10.54 -26.64 -21.64
N SER A 259 -11.47 -27.51 -22.06
CA SER A 259 -12.90 -27.42 -21.70
C SER A 259 -13.23 -28.07 -20.35
N LEU A 260 -12.26 -28.75 -19.73
CA LEU A 260 -12.45 -29.36 -18.42
C LEU A 260 -12.61 -28.28 -17.32
N PRO A 261 -13.57 -28.43 -16.40
CA PRO A 261 -13.79 -27.46 -15.33
C PRO A 261 -12.67 -27.45 -14.28
N VAL A 262 -11.85 -28.51 -14.23
CA VAL A 262 -10.72 -28.66 -13.31
C VAL A 262 -9.68 -29.62 -13.88
N LEU A 263 -8.41 -29.42 -13.54
CA LEU A 263 -7.27 -30.28 -13.91
C LEU A 263 -6.84 -31.21 -12.74
N PRO A 264 -6.21 -32.35 -13.01
CA PRO A 264 -5.68 -33.24 -11.97
C PRO A 264 -4.43 -32.64 -11.30
N GLY A 265 -4.28 -32.87 -9.99
CA GLY A 265 -3.02 -32.65 -9.28
C GLY A 265 -1.96 -33.73 -9.58
N LEU A 266 -0.76 -33.59 -8.99
CA LEU A 266 0.36 -34.51 -9.24
C LEU A 266 0.15 -35.91 -8.64
N TYR A 267 -0.47 -36.01 -7.47
CA TYR A 267 -0.53 -37.25 -6.69
C TYR A 267 -1.84 -38.01 -6.90
N GLN A 268 -1.83 -39.32 -6.70
CA GLN A 268 -3.01 -40.19 -6.91
C GLN A 268 -4.20 -39.73 -6.06
N ALA A 269 -3.93 -39.18 -4.87
CA ALA A 269 -4.95 -38.62 -3.99
C ALA A 269 -5.72 -37.42 -4.60
N ALA A 270 -5.15 -36.71 -5.57
CA ALA A 270 -5.82 -35.64 -6.31
C ALA A 270 -6.51 -36.16 -7.60
N TRP A 271 -6.10 -37.32 -8.12
CA TRP A 271 -6.69 -37.91 -9.33
C TRP A 271 -8.16 -38.28 -9.15
N ARG A 272 -8.52 -38.90 -8.03
CA ARG A 272 -9.90 -39.32 -7.76
C ARG A 272 -10.89 -38.13 -7.69
N PRO A 273 -10.61 -37.05 -6.92
CA PRO A 273 -11.43 -35.84 -6.97
C PRO A 273 -11.55 -35.24 -8.38
N PHE A 274 -10.53 -35.35 -9.23
CA PHE A 274 -10.59 -34.89 -10.61
C PHE A 274 -11.62 -35.68 -11.41
N LEU A 275 -11.60 -37.01 -11.30
CA LEU A 275 -12.57 -37.88 -11.96
C LEU A 275 -14.01 -37.62 -11.48
N GLU A 276 -14.20 -37.42 -10.17
CA GLU A 276 -15.51 -37.12 -9.58
C GLU A 276 -16.07 -35.79 -10.09
N ARG A 277 -15.27 -34.71 -10.07
CA ARG A 277 -15.70 -33.36 -10.49
C ARG A 277 -15.94 -33.24 -12.00
N THR A 278 -15.30 -34.08 -12.80
CA THR A 278 -15.49 -34.12 -14.26
C THR A 278 -16.57 -35.12 -14.69
N GLY A 279 -17.04 -35.99 -13.79
CA GLY A 279 -18.00 -37.04 -14.12
C GLY A 279 -17.50 -38.05 -15.15
N LEU A 280 -16.19 -38.14 -15.38
CA LEU A 280 -15.60 -39.02 -16.40
C LEU A 280 -15.86 -40.50 -16.14
N PRO A 281 -15.81 -41.04 -14.90
CA PRO A 281 -16.10 -42.46 -14.67
C PRO A 281 -17.52 -42.86 -15.03
N ALA A 282 -18.49 -41.95 -14.89
CA ALA A 282 -19.88 -42.22 -15.27
C ALA A 282 -20.06 -42.27 -16.79
N ARG A 283 -19.28 -41.48 -17.54
CA ARG A 283 -19.28 -41.44 -19.01
C ARG A 283 -18.48 -42.58 -19.63
N HIS A 284 -17.42 -43.03 -18.96
CA HIS A 284 -16.50 -44.07 -19.42
C HIS A 284 -16.33 -45.19 -18.36
N PRO A 285 -17.37 -46.00 -18.08
CA PRO A 285 -17.38 -46.95 -16.96
C PRO A 285 -16.48 -48.18 -17.13
N GLY A 286 -15.99 -48.45 -18.35
CA GLY A 286 -15.12 -49.59 -18.66
C GLY A 286 -13.62 -49.29 -18.61
N LEU A 287 -13.24 -48.03 -18.32
CA LEU A 287 -11.85 -47.59 -18.35
C LEU A 287 -11.15 -47.83 -17.00
N ASP A 288 -9.93 -48.38 -17.04
CA ASP A 288 -9.07 -48.49 -15.86
C ASP A 288 -8.43 -47.14 -15.54
N TRP A 289 -9.08 -46.40 -14.65
CA TRP A 289 -8.65 -45.07 -14.25
C TRP A 289 -7.34 -45.03 -13.45
N ASP A 290 -6.93 -46.13 -12.81
CA ASP A 290 -5.63 -46.20 -12.13
C ASP A 290 -4.50 -46.40 -13.15
N ALA A 291 -4.73 -47.20 -14.19
CA ALA A 291 -3.81 -47.29 -15.32
C ALA A 291 -3.70 -45.95 -16.08
N CYS A 292 -4.81 -45.24 -16.27
CA CYS A 292 -4.79 -43.88 -16.83
C CYS A 292 -3.99 -42.91 -15.97
N TYR A 293 -4.07 -43.00 -14.63
CA TYR A 293 -3.24 -42.17 -13.74
C TYR A 293 -1.74 -42.46 -13.91
N ALA A 294 -1.35 -43.73 -13.98
CA ALA A 294 0.05 -44.11 -14.19
C ALA A 294 0.61 -43.56 -15.52
N GLU A 295 -0.18 -43.66 -16.60
CA GLU A 295 0.17 -43.10 -17.91
C GLU A 295 0.20 -41.56 -17.89
N PHE A 296 -0.77 -40.90 -17.24
CA PHE A 296 -0.75 -39.45 -17.04
C PHE A 296 0.53 -38.99 -16.33
N ARG A 297 0.93 -39.71 -15.27
CA ARG A 297 2.18 -39.43 -14.54
C ARG A 297 3.42 -39.60 -15.40
N GLY A 298 3.44 -40.61 -16.26
CA GLY A 298 4.53 -40.84 -17.23
C GLY A 298 4.56 -39.80 -18.36
N ALA A 299 3.40 -39.30 -18.77
CA ALA A 299 3.25 -38.32 -19.85
C ALA A 299 3.59 -36.87 -19.43
N LEU A 300 3.61 -36.56 -18.13
CA LEU A 300 4.05 -35.25 -17.64
C LEU A 300 5.51 -34.98 -18.00
N SER A 301 5.72 -34.04 -18.93
CA SER A 301 7.06 -33.67 -19.38
C SER A 301 7.82 -32.86 -18.34
N TRP A 302 9.02 -33.32 -18.01
CA TRP A 302 9.99 -32.63 -17.15
C TRP A 302 11.17 -32.08 -17.96
N GLN A 303 11.02 -31.98 -19.28
CA GLN A 303 12.04 -31.40 -20.14
C GLN A 303 12.08 -29.87 -19.97
N ARG A 304 13.25 -29.28 -20.23
CA ARG A 304 13.50 -27.84 -20.12
C ARG A 304 12.40 -26.99 -20.77
N THR A 305 12.00 -27.32 -22.00
CA THR A 305 10.98 -26.57 -22.73
C THR A 305 9.61 -26.60 -22.06
N ALA A 306 9.23 -27.72 -21.44
CA ALA A 306 7.96 -27.85 -20.71
C ALA A 306 8.00 -27.10 -19.37
N LEU A 307 9.11 -27.21 -18.62
CA LEU A 307 9.28 -26.52 -17.34
C LEU A 307 9.18 -24.99 -17.49
N LEU A 308 9.70 -24.42 -18.58
CA LEU A 308 9.63 -22.99 -18.87
C LEU A 308 8.22 -22.48 -19.21
N THR A 309 7.21 -23.35 -19.26
CA THR A 309 5.81 -22.99 -19.50
C THR A 309 4.96 -22.94 -18.24
N ASP A 310 5.53 -23.26 -17.08
CA ASP A 310 4.79 -23.14 -15.82
C ASP A 310 4.48 -21.67 -15.52
N GLU A 311 3.30 -21.45 -14.94
CA GLU A 311 2.84 -20.13 -14.52
C GLU A 311 3.16 -19.92 -13.04
N VAL A 312 3.55 -18.71 -12.63
CA VAL A 312 3.72 -18.41 -11.20
C VAL A 312 2.36 -18.30 -10.51
N ALA A 313 2.26 -18.85 -9.29
CA ALA A 313 1.05 -18.75 -8.49
C ALA A 313 0.68 -17.28 -8.22
N PRO A 314 -0.61 -16.89 -8.34
CA PRO A 314 -1.04 -15.53 -8.08
C PRO A 314 -0.59 -15.04 -6.70
N GLY A 315 -0.12 -13.78 -6.64
CA GLY A 315 0.36 -13.14 -5.42
C GLY A 315 1.75 -13.57 -4.92
N LEU A 316 2.38 -14.61 -5.50
CA LEU A 316 3.63 -15.17 -4.96
C LEU A 316 4.77 -14.15 -4.92
N VAL A 317 4.99 -13.44 -6.02
CA VAL A 317 6.06 -12.43 -6.12
C VAL A 317 5.91 -11.37 -5.02
N ARG A 318 4.69 -10.89 -4.81
CA ARG A 318 4.40 -9.91 -3.75
C ARG A 318 4.62 -10.51 -2.36
N PHE A 319 4.17 -11.74 -2.13
CA PHE A 319 4.34 -12.41 -0.84
C PHE A 319 5.83 -12.58 -0.48
N VAL A 320 6.67 -12.99 -1.43
CA VAL A 320 8.13 -13.09 -1.23
C VAL A 320 8.72 -11.75 -0.80
N ARG A 321 8.34 -10.66 -1.49
CA ARG A 321 8.81 -9.31 -1.15
C ARG A 321 8.32 -8.84 0.22
N ASP A 322 7.07 -9.16 0.58
CA ASP A 322 6.52 -8.82 1.90
C ASP A 322 7.26 -9.57 3.02
N VAL A 323 7.68 -10.83 2.80
CA VAL A 323 8.54 -11.61 3.72
C VAL A 323 9.93 -10.97 3.86
N GLU A 324 10.57 -10.62 2.75
CA GLU A 324 11.90 -9.98 2.76
C GLU A 324 11.88 -8.59 3.40
N HIS A 325 10.83 -7.80 3.14
CA HIS A 325 10.64 -6.50 3.77
C HIS A 325 10.43 -6.61 5.29
N ALA A 326 9.82 -7.70 5.75
CA ALA A 326 9.69 -8.01 7.17
C ALA A 326 11.03 -8.42 7.84
N GLY A 327 12.06 -8.73 7.03
CA GLY A 327 13.37 -9.21 7.48
C GLY A 327 13.52 -10.74 7.43
N GLY A 328 12.58 -11.43 6.79
CA GLY A 328 12.65 -12.87 6.53
C GLY A 328 13.39 -13.22 5.26
N ARG A 329 13.53 -14.53 5.04
CA ARG A 329 14.07 -15.14 3.82
C ARG A 329 13.08 -16.16 3.29
N VAL A 330 12.96 -16.27 1.97
CA VAL A 330 12.22 -17.35 1.32
C VAL A 330 13.20 -18.37 0.78
N VAL A 331 12.78 -19.64 0.74
CA VAL A 331 13.51 -20.74 0.08
C VAL A 331 12.56 -21.60 -0.73
N TRP A 332 12.94 -21.94 -1.96
CA TRP A 332 12.23 -22.92 -2.78
C TRP A 332 12.67 -24.32 -2.40
N LEU A 333 11.70 -25.17 -2.04
CA LEU A 333 11.97 -26.51 -1.53
C LEU A 333 11.16 -27.55 -2.32
N THR A 334 11.79 -28.16 -3.34
CA THR A 334 11.07 -28.94 -4.36
C THR A 334 11.55 -30.40 -4.43
N GLY A 335 10.67 -31.28 -4.89
CA GLY A 335 11.00 -32.64 -5.31
C GLY A 335 11.66 -32.74 -6.69
N ARG A 336 11.80 -31.63 -7.44
CA ARG A 336 12.51 -31.61 -8.73
C ARG A 336 13.96 -32.06 -8.56
N ARG A 337 14.47 -32.75 -9.56
CA ARG A 337 15.83 -33.31 -9.58
C ARG A 337 16.86 -32.24 -9.95
N HIS A 338 18.13 -32.42 -9.58
CA HIS A 338 19.22 -31.48 -9.92
C HIS A 338 19.30 -31.19 -11.43
N ARG A 339 19.08 -32.19 -12.30
CA ARG A 339 19.01 -31.98 -13.77
C ARG A 339 17.95 -30.97 -14.24
N MET A 340 16.99 -30.62 -13.39
CA MET A 340 15.92 -29.65 -13.69
C MET A 340 16.22 -28.25 -13.14
N ARG A 341 17.33 -28.08 -12.40
CA ARG A 341 17.71 -26.84 -11.72
C ARG A 341 17.76 -25.66 -12.69
N ASP A 342 18.58 -25.77 -13.74
CA ASP A 342 18.83 -24.66 -14.67
C ASP A 342 17.56 -24.12 -15.32
N ALA A 343 16.65 -25.01 -15.73
CA ALA A 343 15.36 -24.61 -16.32
C ALA A 343 14.44 -23.95 -15.29
N THR A 344 14.49 -24.41 -14.04
CA THR A 344 13.67 -23.88 -12.95
C THR A 344 14.18 -22.51 -12.49
N GLU A 345 15.50 -22.36 -12.32
CA GLU A 345 16.14 -21.08 -11.97
C GLU A 345 15.91 -20.04 -13.06
N GLU A 346 15.98 -20.43 -14.34
CA GLU A 346 15.66 -19.52 -15.44
C GLU A 346 14.20 -19.05 -15.42
N LEU A 347 13.24 -19.94 -15.18
CA LEU A 347 11.84 -19.55 -15.05
C LEU A 347 11.66 -18.57 -13.88
N LEU A 348 12.20 -18.90 -12.70
CA LEU A 348 12.11 -18.05 -11.51
C LEU A 348 12.75 -16.69 -11.75
N ALA A 349 13.89 -16.64 -12.43
CA ALA A 349 14.54 -15.38 -12.81
C ALA A 349 13.68 -14.53 -13.75
N ARG A 350 13.03 -15.13 -14.76
CA ARG A 350 12.07 -14.43 -15.65
C ARG A 350 10.87 -13.84 -14.92
N CYS A 351 10.57 -14.34 -13.72
CA CYS A 351 9.47 -13.86 -12.88
C CYS A 351 9.95 -12.98 -11.70
N GLY A 352 11.21 -12.54 -11.71
CA GLY A 352 11.77 -11.69 -10.64
C GLY A 352 12.01 -12.42 -9.32
N LEU A 353 12.21 -13.73 -9.35
CA LEU A 353 12.41 -14.61 -8.19
C LEU A 353 13.76 -15.37 -8.23
N GLY A 354 14.67 -14.99 -9.13
CA GLY A 354 15.94 -15.66 -9.35
C GLY A 354 16.93 -15.56 -8.18
N HIS A 355 16.78 -14.56 -7.31
CA HIS A 355 17.61 -14.37 -6.12
C HIS A 355 17.24 -15.30 -4.95
N VAL A 356 16.08 -15.97 -5.03
CA VAL A 356 15.59 -16.84 -3.97
C VAL A 356 16.25 -18.23 -4.08
N PRO A 357 16.89 -18.76 -3.02
CA PRO A 357 17.61 -20.03 -3.09
C PRO A 357 16.71 -21.21 -3.46
N LEU A 358 17.19 -22.06 -4.37
CA LEU A 358 16.51 -23.28 -4.83
C LEU A 358 17.19 -24.55 -4.31
N HIS A 359 16.44 -25.36 -3.56
CA HIS A 359 16.85 -26.71 -3.13
C HIS A 359 16.12 -27.78 -3.94
N THR A 360 16.89 -28.47 -4.79
CA THR A 360 16.49 -29.64 -5.58
C THR A 360 17.00 -30.94 -4.96
N THR A 361 16.47 -32.06 -5.43
CA THR A 361 16.80 -33.41 -4.97
C THR A 361 17.80 -34.11 -5.89
N ASP A 362 18.52 -35.10 -5.36
CA ASP A 362 19.49 -35.88 -6.12
C ASP A 362 18.87 -36.66 -7.28
N ASP A 363 19.63 -36.86 -8.36
CA ASP A 363 19.16 -37.53 -9.59
C ASP A 363 18.96 -39.07 -9.45
N GLY A 364 19.49 -39.68 -8.38
CA GLY A 364 19.44 -41.12 -8.12
C GLY A 364 18.12 -41.62 -7.50
N PRO A 365 18.05 -42.90 -7.07
CA PRO A 365 17.00 -43.35 -6.17
C PRO A 365 17.17 -42.66 -4.82
N VAL A 366 16.13 -41.98 -4.37
CA VAL A 366 16.20 -41.09 -3.23
C VAL A 366 15.31 -41.60 -2.09
N ALA A 367 15.68 -41.28 -0.85
CA ALA A 367 14.80 -41.37 0.32
C ALA A 367 13.44 -40.67 0.07
N GLY A 368 12.47 -40.77 0.97
CA GLY A 368 11.20 -40.05 0.76
C GLY A 368 11.46 -38.54 0.52
N ILE A 369 10.79 -37.95 -0.48
CA ILE A 369 10.92 -36.50 -0.80
C ILE A 369 10.72 -35.67 0.48
N ALA A 370 9.76 -36.07 1.32
CA ALA A 370 9.47 -35.46 2.60
C ALA A 370 10.70 -35.42 3.55
N ASP A 371 11.47 -36.50 3.64
CA ASP A 371 12.66 -36.58 4.51
C ASP A 371 13.77 -35.66 4.00
N GLN A 372 13.93 -35.57 2.67
CA GLN A 372 14.91 -34.65 2.09
C GLN A 372 14.56 -33.19 2.32
N LYS A 373 13.27 -32.83 2.21
CA LYS A 373 12.80 -31.48 2.52
C LYS A 373 13.13 -31.11 3.97
N VAL A 374 12.86 -32.02 4.91
CA VAL A 374 13.20 -31.84 6.33
C VAL A 374 14.72 -31.73 6.53
N ALA A 375 15.51 -32.60 5.89
CA ALA A 375 16.96 -32.57 6.00
C ALA A 375 17.57 -31.28 5.45
N ALA A 376 17.08 -30.79 4.31
CA ALA A 376 17.51 -29.52 3.70
C ALA A 376 17.26 -28.35 4.65
N LEU A 377 16.07 -28.25 5.23
CA LEU A 377 15.73 -27.18 6.19
C LEU A 377 16.57 -27.26 7.47
N ARG A 378 16.81 -28.48 8.01
CA ARG A 378 17.71 -28.66 9.16
C ARG A 378 19.15 -28.26 8.88
N GLY A 379 19.59 -28.35 7.62
CA GLY A 379 20.91 -27.90 7.19
C GLY A 379 21.09 -26.38 7.14
N MET A 380 20.00 -25.59 7.18
CA MET A 380 20.05 -24.13 7.11
C MET A 380 20.31 -23.50 8.49
N ALA A 381 21.53 -23.69 9.01
CA ALA A 381 21.94 -23.12 10.29
C ALA A 381 21.72 -21.58 10.34
N GLY A 382 21.39 -21.06 11.53
CA GLY A 382 21.12 -19.64 11.74
C GLY A 382 19.75 -19.15 11.24
N HIS A 383 18.86 -20.06 10.83
CA HIS A 383 17.49 -19.73 10.41
C HIS A 383 16.45 -20.39 11.32
N GLU A 384 15.29 -19.73 11.49
CA GLU A 384 14.11 -20.19 12.23
C GLU A 384 12.98 -20.39 11.21
N LEU A 385 12.48 -21.62 11.03
CA LEU A 385 11.36 -21.88 10.12
C LEU A 385 10.07 -21.31 10.72
N ILE A 386 9.50 -20.30 10.08
CA ILE A 386 8.25 -19.66 10.49
C ILE A 386 7.05 -20.31 9.82
N ALA A 387 7.16 -20.61 8.53
CA ALA A 387 6.08 -21.21 7.76
C ALA A 387 6.60 -22.10 6.62
N ALA A 388 5.82 -23.11 6.27
CA ALA A 388 6.08 -23.98 5.11
C ALA A 388 4.80 -24.20 4.30
N PHE A 389 4.84 -23.91 3.00
CA PHE A 389 3.73 -24.09 2.06
C PHE A 389 4.00 -25.30 1.16
N ASP A 390 3.08 -26.27 1.15
CA ASP A 390 3.26 -27.52 0.39
C ASP A 390 1.92 -28.11 -0.04
N ASP A 391 1.84 -28.62 -1.27
CA ASP A 391 0.64 -29.26 -1.84
C ASP A 391 0.47 -30.71 -1.37
N SER A 392 1.56 -31.39 -0.98
CA SER A 392 1.59 -32.80 -0.58
C SER A 392 1.33 -33.01 0.90
N ALA A 393 0.29 -33.78 1.24
CA ALA A 393 -0.03 -34.13 2.63
C ALA A 393 1.10 -34.90 3.33
N ALA A 394 1.86 -35.72 2.59
CA ALA A 394 2.99 -36.46 3.14
C ALA A 394 4.13 -35.52 3.55
N ASN A 395 4.46 -34.53 2.70
CA ASN A 395 5.46 -33.51 3.03
C ASN A 395 5.00 -32.68 4.23
N ARG A 396 3.74 -32.23 4.25
CA ARG A 396 3.19 -31.46 5.37
C ARG A 396 3.28 -32.20 6.70
N ARG A 397 2.94 -33.49 6.74
CA ARG A 397 3.07 -34.31 7.97
C ARG A 397 4.52 -34.38 8.46
N ALA A 398 5.47 -34.61 7.56
CA ALA A 398 6.89 -34.64 7.92
C ALA A 398 7.39 -33.28 8.43
N LEU A 399 6.97 -32.18 7.80
CA LEU A 399 7.31 -30.82 8.21
C LEU A 399 6.73 -30.48 9.59
N ARG A 400 5.46 -30.81 9.86
CA ARG A 400 4.84 -30.61 11.18
C ARG A 400 5.56 -31.40 12.27
N ALA A 401 5.93 -32.64 11.98
CA ALA A 401 6.66 -33.48 12.93
C ALA A 401 8.08 -32.95 13.20
N ALA A 402 8.75 -32.39 12.19
CA ALA A 402 10.11 -31.89 12.32
C ALA A 402 10.21 -30.45 12.89
N PHE A 403 9.18 -29.63 12.68
CA PHE A 403 9.15 -28.21 13.04
C PHE A 403 7.78 -27.85 13.67
N PRO A 404 7.52 -28.25 14.93
CA PRO A 404 6.21 -28.12 15.55
C PRO A 404 5.76 -26.66 15.76
N ASP A 405 6.71 -25.72 15.85
CA ASP A 405 6.42 -24.29 16.03
C ASP A 405 6.14 -23.56 14.70
N ALA A 406 6.39 -24.21 13.55
CA ALA A 406 6.20 -23.62 12.24
C ALA A 406 4.74 -23.76 11.75
N VAL A 407 4.24 -22.74 11.06
CA VAL A 407 2.93 -22.78 10.42
C VAL A 407 3.03 -23.58 9.11
N VAL A 408 2.53 -24.82 9.10
CA VAL A 408 2.54 -25.69 7.90
C VAL A 408 1.21 -25.61 7.17
N VAL A 409 1.24 -25.01 5.98
CA VAL A 409 0.08 -24.59 5.18
C VAL A 409 -0.14 -25.52 4.00
N ALA A 410 -1.39 -25.96 3.82
CA ALA A 410 -1.81 -26.69 2.63
C ALA A 410 -2.04 -25.73 1.46
N VAL A 411 -1.51 -26.06 0.28
CA VAL A 411 -1.76 -25.30 -0.94
C VAL A 411 -2.63 -26.13 -1.89
N GLY A 412 -3.74 -25.53 -2.34
CA GLY A 412 -4.62 -26.11 -3.35
C GLY A 412 -4.74 -25.20 -4.56
N ALA A 413 -3.84 -25.37 -5.53
CA ALA A 413 -3.75 -24.51 -6.71
C ALA A 413 -5.11 -24.35 -7.45
N PRO A 414 -5.56 -23.12 -7.75
CA PRO A 414 -6.82 -22.85 -8.44
C PRO A 414 -6.92 -23.58 -9.77
N GLY A 415 -8.08 -24.16 -10.05
CA GLY A 415 -8.31 -24.93 -11.27
C GLY A 415 -7.59 -26.27 -11.31
N PHE A 416 -6.95 -26.69 -10.22
CA PHE A 416 -6.50 -28.06 -10.01
C PHE A 416 -7.31 -28.73 -8.89
N THR A 417 -7.33 -30.04 -8.92
CA THR A 417 -7.74 -30.85 -7.79
C THR A 417 -6.55 -31.04 -6.85
N ALA A 418 -6.84 -31.10 -5.56
CA ALA A 418 -5.85 -31.25 -4.51
C ALA A 418 -6.26 -32.38 -3.58
N GLN A 419 -5.33 -32.85 -2.77
CA GLN A 419 -5.62 -33.81 -1.72
C GLN A 419 -6.30 -33.09 -0.55
N ASP A 420 -7.58 -33.39 -0.31
CA ASP A 420 -8.27 -32.95 0.89
C ASP A 420 -7.82 -33.83 2.07
N SER A 421 -7.31 -33.19 3.13
CA SER A 421 -6.93 -33.86 4.37
C SER A 421 -7.62 -33.19 5.54
N VAL A 422 -8.25 -33.99 6.40
CA VAL A 422 -8.96 -33.53 7.60
C VAL A 422 -8.01 -32.86 8.61
N GLU A 423 -6.71 -33.14 8.51
CA GLU A 423 -5.67 -32.57 9.39
C GLU A 423 -5.26 -31.14 9.01
N ASP A 424 -5.66 -30.63 7.84
CA ASP A 424 -5.23 -29.31 7.38
C ASP A 424 -6.19 -28.23 7.86
N THR A 425 -5.86 -27.60 8.98
CA THR A 425 -6.60 -26.46 9.53
C THR A 425 -6.44 -25.18 8.72
N TRP A 426 -5.34 -25.06 7.96
CA TRP A 426 -4.95 -23.87 7.22
C TRP A 426 -4.66 -24.21 5.75
N ARG A 427 -5.42 -23.60 4.85
CA ARG A 427 -5.31 -23.81 3.40
C ARG A 427 -5.32 -22.48 2.66
N VAL A 428 -4.52 -22.40 1.60
CA VAL A 428 -4.55 -21.32 0.62
C VAL A 428 -4.70 -21.89 -0.78
N ALA A 429 -5.32 -21.12 -1.67
CA ALA A 429 -5.31 -21.40 -3.09
C ALA A 429 -4.21 -20.58 -3.80
N THR A 430 -4.02 -19.33 -3.37
CA THR A 430 -2.99 -18.43 -3.92
C THR A 430 -2.18 -17.80 -2.77
N PHE A 431 -1.18 -16.99 -3.11
CA PHE A 431 -0.43 -16.20 -2.13
C PHE A 431 -0.96 -14.76 -2.03
N GLU A 432 -2.14 -14.50 -2.62
CA GLU A 432 -2.79 -13.21 -2.55
C GLU A 432 -3.39 -12.99 -1.16
N SER A 433 -3.37 -11.73 -0.74
CA SER A 433 -4.09 -11.25 0.43
C SER A 433 -4.86 -10.00 0.01
N VAL A 434 -5.87 -9.58 0.77
CA VAL A 434 -6.58 -8.33 0.48
C VAL A 434 -5.65 -7.14 0.78
N PRO A 435 -5.60 -6.10 -0.07
CA PRO A 435 -4.87 -4.87 0.22
C PRO A 435 -5.29 -4.24 1.56
N HIS A 436 -4.38 -3.52 2.20
CA HIS A 436 -4.66 -2.75 3.42
C HIS A 436 -4.35 -1.26 3.18
N PRO A 437 -5.27 -0.32 3.47
CA PRO A 437 -6.61 -0.55 4.02
C PRO A 437 -7.54 -1.31 3.07
N LEU A 438 -8.59 -1.93 3.62
CA LEU A 438 -9.56 -2.69 2.83
C LEU A 438 -10.22 -1.77 1.79
N PRO A 439 -10.32 -2.19 0.52
CA PRO A 439 -11.00 -1.41 -0.51
C PRO A 439 -12.47 -1.09 -0.14
N LEU A 440 -12.87 0.18 -0.32
CA LEU A 440 -14.22 0.63 -0.03
C LEU A 440 -15.24 0.14 -1.06
N GLY A 441 -16.49 -0.04 -0.62
CA GLY A 441 -17.61 -0.41 -1.48
C GLY A 441 -17.47 -1.77 -2.18
N ARG A 442 -16.58 -2.66 -1.70
CA ARG A 442 -16.35 -4.03 -2.24
C ARG A 442 -17.13 -5.13 -1.48
N GLY A 443 -18.12 -4.73 -0.67
CA GLY A 443 -18.94 -5.65 0.12
C GLY A 443 -18.26 -6.22 1.38
N HIS A 444 -17.08 -5.71 1.75
CA HIS A 444 -16.44 -6.10 3.01
C HIS A 444 -17.21 -5.54 4.21
N VAL A 445 -17.47 -6.43 5.17
CA VAL A 445 -18.13 -6.11 6.43
C VAL A 445 -17.10 -6.15 7.54
N VAL A 446 -17.18 -5.18 8.47
CA VAL A 446 -16.36 -5.18 9.67
C VAL A 446 -17.25 -5.23 10.89
N HIS A 447 -16.89 -6.08 11.85
CA HIS A 447 -17.59 -6.20 13.11
C HIS A 447 -17.11 -5.11 14.09
N VAL A 448 -18.03 -4.25 14.51
CA VAL A 448 -17.77 -3.21 15.53
C VAL A 448 -18.70 -3.47 16.70
N ALA A 449 -18.13 -3.78 17.87
CA ALA A 449 -18.88 -4.19 19.07
C ALA A 449 -19.84 -5.38 18.81
N GLY A 450 -19.44 -6.30 17.92
CA GLY A 450 -20.23 -7.48 17.53
C GLY A 450 -21.23 -7.23 16.39
N GLU A 451 -21.51 -5.98 16.02
CA GLU A 451 -22.42 -5.66 14.93
C GLU A 451 -21.71 -5.61 13.57
N PRO A 452 -22.22 -6.28 12.52
CA PRO A 452 -21.70 -6.15 11.17
C PRO A 452 -22.01 -4.75 10.61
N ARG A 453 -20.98 -4.05 10.15
CA ARG A 453 -21.12 -2.75 9.47
C ARG A 453 -20.33 -2.74 8.18
N ALA A 454 -20.80 -1.96 7.20
CA ALA A 454 -20.04 -1.71 5.99
C ALA A 454 -18.66 -1.13 6.35
N ALA A 455 -17.64 -1.47 5.56
CA ALA A 455 -16.31 -0.90 5.74
C ALA A 455 -16.38 0.64 5.60
N GLU A 456 -16.03 1.35 6.68
CA GLU A 456 -15.85 2.81 6.68
C GLU A 456 -14.45 3.21 6.19
N PRO A 457 -14.25 4.47 5.73
CA PRO A 457 -12.93 5.00 5.42
C PRO A 457 -11.95 4.84 6.58
N ARG A 458 -10.76 4.29 6.31
CA ARG A 458 -9.73 4.00 7.31
C ARG A 458 -8.38 4.55 6.90
N LEU A 459 -7.58 4.90 7.90
CA LEU A 459 -6.17 5.17 7.67
C LEU A 459 -5.42 3.86 7.47
N SER A 460 -4.35 3.89 6.68
CA SER A 460 -3.52 2.71 6.44
C SER A 460 -2.80 2.22 7.69
N HIS A 461 -2.46 3.14 8.61
CA HIS A 461 -1.56 2.93 9.74
C HIS A 461 -0.17 2.37 9.36
N ALA A 462 0.17 2.39 8.07
CA ALA A 462 1.47 1.96 7.57
C ALA A 462 2.56 2.93 8.04
N THR A 463 3.73 2.40 8.40
CA THR A 463 4.89 3.21 8.79
C THR A 463 5.76 3.58 7.57
N SER A 464 5.56 2.88 6.46
CA SER A 464 6.24 3.11 5.18
C SER A 464 5.26 2.86 4.03
N ILE A 465 5.31 3.68 2.99
CA ILE A 465 4.51 3.50 1.78
C ILE A 465 4.84 2.18 1.06
N ALA A 466 6.05 1.63 1.26
CA ALA A 466 6.45 0.32 0.74
C ALA A 466 5.57 -0.83 1.26
N GLN A 467 4.94 -0.65 2.43
CA GLN A 467 4.01 -1.62 3.02
C GLN A 467 2.65 -1.59 2.32
N LEU A 468 2.36 -0.57 1.52
CA LEU A 468 1.13 -0.46 0.76
C LEU A 468 1.26 -1.14 -0.60
N ARG A 469 0.13 -1.64 -1.10
CA ARG A 469 0.01 -2.16 -2.46
C ARG A 469 -0.50 -1.06 -3.36
N VAL A 470 0.35 -0.08 -3.61
CA VAL A 470 -0.06 1.15 -4.32
C VAL A 470 -0.63 0.87 -5.71
N GLY A 471 -0.19 -0.19 -6.40
CA GLY A 471 -0.76 -0.61 -7.69
C GLY A 471 -2.19 -1.14 -7.62
N GLU A 472 -2.65 -1.54 -6.43
CA GLU A 472 -4.00 -2.07 -6.19
C GLU A 472 -4.97 -1.00 -5.66
N PHE A 473 -4.48 0.23 -5.48
CA PHE A 473 -5.27 1.33 -4.95
C PHE A 473 -6.00 2.06 -6.07
N SER A 474 -7.10 2.70 -5.73
CA SER A 474 -7.87 3.54 -6.66
C SER A 474 -7.56 5.00 -6.34
N THR A 475 -7.45 5.84 -7.36
CA THR A 475 -7.11 7.26 -7.18
C THR A 475 -8.35 8.14 -6.98
N HIS A 476 -9.54 7.69 -7.41
CA HIS A 476 -10.83 8.38 -7.30
C HIS A 476 -10.84 9.92 -7.56
N PRO A 477 -10.22 10.45 -8.64
CA PRO A 477 -10.25 11.87 -9.00
C PRO A 477 -11.63 12.55 -8.92
N ALA A 478 -12.70 11.84 -9.31
CA ALA A 478 -14.06 12.38 -9.26
C ALA A 478 -14.53 12.73 -7.84
N VAL A 479 -14.08 11.97 -6.83
CA VAL A 479 -14.35 12.26 -5.41
C VAL A 479 -13.57 13.49 -4.96
N TRP A 480 -12.33 13.63 -5.41
CA TRP A 480 -11.42 14.69 -4.98
C TRP A 480 -11.79 16.08 -5.50
N ARG A 481 -12.46 16.16 -6.65
CA ARG A 481 -13.01 17.43 -7.16
C ARG A 481 -14.06 18.05 -6.24
N ARG A 482 -14.60 17.28 -5.29
CA ARG A 482 -15.57 17.75 -4.29
C ARG A 482 -14.92 18.38 -3.07
N GLY A 483 -13.62 18.68 -3.16
CA GLY A 483 -12.90 19.34 -2.09
C GLY A 483 -13.52 20.67 -1.71
N VAL A 484 -13.36 21.03 -0.43
CA VAL A 484 -13.97 22.23 0.13
C VAL A 484 -12.87 23.21 0.49
N GLU A 485 -13.02 24.46 0.04
CA GLU A 485 -12.14 25.54 0.44
C GLU A 485 -12.59 26.15 1.78
N LEU A 486 -11.64 26.33 2.70
CA LEU A 486 -11.90 27.06 3.94
C LEU A 486 -11.86 28.56 3.70
N THR A 487 -12.68 29.28 4.46
CA THR A 487 -12.46 30.71 4.69
C THR A 487 -11.26 30.93 5.62
N ALA A 488 -10.62 32.09 5.51
CA ALA A 488 -9.52 32.46 6.41
C ALA A 488 -9.93 32.43 7.89
N GLU A 489 -11.18 32.77 8.18
CA GLU A 489 -11.73 32.70 9.53
C GLU A 489 -11.85 31.26 10.05
N GLN A 490 -12.35 30.33 9.22
CA GLN A 490 -12.41 28.91 9.60
C GLN A 490 -11.02 28.35 9.88
N GLN A 491 -10.05 28.61 9.01
CA GLN A 491 -8.67 28.15 9.21
C GLN A 491 -8.08 28.68 10.53
N ARG A 492 -8.22 29.99 10.80
CA ARG A 492 -7.75 30.60 12.07
C ARG A 492 -8.42 29.97 13.29
N ARG A 493 -9.73 29.69 13.24
CA ARG A 493 -10.45 29.04 14.35
C ARG A 493 -9.92 27.63 14.63
N ILE A 494 -9.64 26.85 13.59
CA ILE A 494 -9.06 25.51 13.73
C ILE A 494 -7.69 25.59 14.42
N VAL A 495 -6.79 26.45 13.92
CA VAL A 495 -5.45 26.63 14.51
C VAL A 495 -5.54 27.05 15.97
N LYS A 496 -6.35 28.07 16.28
CA LYS A 496 -6.54 28.60 17.64
C LYS A 496 -7.11 27.56 18.60
N SER A 497 -8.15 26.84 18.18
CA SER A 497 -8.79 25.77 18.96
C SER A 497 -7.81 24.64 19.28
N LEU A 498 -7.10 24.17 18.26
CA LEU A 498 -6.13 23.07 18.37
C LEU A 498 -4.99 23.43 19.34
N CYS A 499 -4.37 24.61 19.17
CA CYS A 499 -3.26 25.06 20.02
C CYS A 499 -3.73 25.36 21.45
N GLY A 500 -4.88 26.04 21.62
CA GLY A 500 -5.44 26.35 22.94
C GLY A 500 -5.75 25.10 23.75
N ASN A 501 -6.39 24.11 23.14
CA ASN A 501 -6.67 22.82 23.78
C ASN A 501 -5.39 22.06 24.16
N ALA A 502 -4.37 22.10 23.30
CA ALA A 502 -3.08 21.47 23.56
C ALA A 502 -2.37 22.11 24.77
N ILE A 503 -2.31 23.44 24.83
CA ILE A 503 -1.71 24.21 25.93
C ILE A 503 -2.41 23.89 27.27
N GLU A 504 -3.74 23.92 27.31
CA GLU A 504 -4.48 23.66 28.55
C GLU A 504 -4.25 22.23 29.07
N ARG A 505 -4.25 21.23 28.18
CA ARG A 505 -3.88 19.85 28.54
C ARG A 505 -2.44 19.76 29.05
N GLY A 506 -1.52 20.52 28.46
CA GLY A 506 -0.14 20.65 28.94
C GLY A 506 -0.07 21.15 30.39
N ARG A 507 -0.75 22.26 30.69
CA ARG A 507 -0.82 22.82 32.05
C ARG A 507 -1.39 21.83 33.06
N GLN A 508 -2.42 21.08 32.70
CA GLN A 508 -3.00 20.06 33.57
C GLN A 508 -2.03 18.90 33.86
N LEU A 509 -1.29 18.45 32.84
CA LEU A 509 -0.25 17.44 33.01
C LEU A 509 0.88 17.94 33.91
N GLY A 510 1.41 19.15 33.65
CA GLY A 510 2.49 19.75 34.42
C GLY A 510 2.14 19.91 35.91
N ARG A 511 0.95 20.43 36.22
CA ARG A 511 0.45 20.56 37.60
C ARG A 511 0.39 19.20 38.32
N ARG A 512 -0.10 18.17 37.63
CA ARG A 512 -0.21 16.81 38.18
C ARG A 512 1.16 16.20 38.47
N VAL A 513 2.12 16.37 37.55
CA VAL A 513 3.48 15.83 37.73
C VAL A 513 4.22 16.56 38.85
N ARG A 514 4.09 17.90 38.92
CA ARG A 514 4.67 18.73 39.98
C ARG A 514 4.20 18.32 41.37
N ALA A 515 2.90 18.02 41.53
CA ALA A 515 2.34 17.64 42.82
C ALA A 515 2.85 16.29 43.36
N GLY A 516 3.38 15.41 42.50
CA GLY A 516 3.74 14.03 42.86
C GLY A 516 5.20 13.65 42.63
N THR A 517 6.10 14.62 42.42
CA THR A 517 7.52 14.36 42.10
C THR A 517 8.44 15.31 42.83
N GLU A 518 9.39 14.77 43.59
CA GLU A 518 10.50 15.54 44.15
C GLU A 518 11.62 15.71 43.11
N GLY A 519 12.20 16.92 43.08
CA GLY A 519 13.27 17.31 42.15
C GLY A 519 12.77 17.82 40.80
N VAL A 520 13.28 19.00 40.39
CA VAL A 520 12.87 19.67 39.15
C VAL A 520 13.16 18.81 37.92
N VAL A 521 14.41 18.37 37.75
CA VAL A 521 14.81 17.56 36.57
C VAL A 521 14.03 16.25 36.48
N ARG A 522 13.79 15.58 37.61
CA ARG A 522 12.99 14.36 37.66
C ARG A 522 11.54 14.59 37.26
N ALA A 523 10.95 15.72 37.67
CA ALA A 523 9.61 16.11 37.25
C ALA A 523 9.56 16.44 35.75
N LEU A 524 10.57 17.13 35.21
CA LEU A 524 10.70 17.40 33.77
C LEU A 524 10.82 16.10 32.96
N TRP A 525 11.66 15.17 33.39
CA TRP A 525 11.78 13.84 32.79
C TRP A 525 10.44 13.09 32.77
N ARG A 526 9.66 13.15 33.86
CA ARG A 526 8.31 12.53 33.91
C ARG A 526 7.33 13.19 32.94
N VAL A 527 7.42 14.50 32.71
CA VAL A 527 6.62 15.19 31.69
C VAL A 527 7.03 14.74 30.31
N ILE A 528 8.31 14.84 29.96
CA ILE A 528 8.83 14.51 28.63
C ILE A 528 8.56 13.04 28.27
N THR A 529 8.70 12.12 29.23
CA THR A 529 8.40 10.68 29.02
C THR A 529 6.94 10.30 29.24
N ALA A 530 6.04 11.29 29.39
CA ALA A 530 4.61 11.03 29.48
C ALA A 530 4.06 10.48 28.16
N LYS A 531 2.97 9.71 28.26
CA LYS A 531 2.31 9.06 27.12
C LYS A 531 2.01 9.99 25.93
N PRO A 532 1.57 11.26 26.12
CA PRO A 532 1.32 12.17 25.01
C PRO A 532 2.56 12.51 24.18
N PHE A 533 3.78 12.43 24.74
CA PHE A 533 4.99 12.85 24.04
C PHE A 533 5.90 11.68 23.66
N GLY A 534 5.96 10.61 24.47
CA GLY A 534 6.69 9.40 24.12
C GLY A 534 7.04 8.53 25.32
N ALA A 535 6.44 7.33 25.39
CA ALA A 535 6.53 6.42 26.55
C ALA A 535 7.82 5.57 26.63
N ALA A 536 8.86 5.85 25.83
CA ALA A 536 10.07 5.04 25.76
C ALA A 536 11.07 5.38 26.89
N ARG A 537 10.66 5.18 28.15
CA ARG A 537 11.50 5.44 29.35
C ARG A 537 12.83 4.67 29.33
N SER A 538 12.88 3.53 28.66
CA SER A 538 14.10 2.72 28.53
C SER A 538 15.16 3.38 27.65
N ALA A 539 14.78 4.18 26.65
CA ALA A 539 15.71 4.84 25.76
C ALA A 539 16.19 6.19 26.31
N TYR A 540 15.40 6.83 27.18
CA TYR A 540 15.76 8.09 27.81
C TYR A 540 15.59 7.98 29.33
N PRO A 541 16.57 7.39 30.04
CA PRO A 541 16.47 7.16 31.47
C PRO A 541 16.70 8.47 32.26
N PRO A 542 16.33 8.52 33.55
CA PRO A 542 16.48 9.72 34.38
C PRO A 542 17.91 10.29 34.42
N GLU A 543 18.92 9.43 34.37
CA GLU A 543 20.33 9.82 34.39
C GLU A 543 20.73 10.60 33.12
N ALA A 544 20.12 10.26 31.98
CA ALA A 544 20.31 11.01 30.74
C ALA A 544 19.64 12.39 30.84
N ALA A 545 18.44 12.45 31.41
CA ALA A 545 17.77 13.75 31.65
C ALA A 545 18.56 14.63 32.62
N GLU A 546 19.17 14.03 33.64
CA GLU A 546 20.05 14.74 34.57
C GLU A 546 21.25 15.35 33.84
N SER A 547 21.92 14.56 32.99
CA SER A 547 23.04 15.05 32.18
C SER A 547 22.63 16.12 31.16
N ASP A 548 21.41 16.07 30.63
CA ASP A 548 20.98 16.94 29.53
C ASP A 548 20.33 18.24 30.03
N MET A 549 19.74 18.25 31.24
CA MET A 549 18.90 19.37 31.71
C MET A 549 19.46 20.12 32.92
N ARG A 550 20.35 19.51 33.72
CA ARG A 550 20.80 20.08 35.01
C ARG A 550 21.35 21.50 34.85
N ALA A 551 22.29 21.71 33.93
CA ALA A 551 22.93 23.01 33.73
C ALA A 551 21.90 24.12 33.42
N ALA A 552 20.93 23.85 32.54
CA ALA A 552 19.88 24.80 32.21
C ALA A 552 18.94 25.07 33.39
N VAL A 553 18.59 24.04 34.17
CA VAL A 553 17.73 24.17 35.35
C VAL A 553 18.42 24.99 36.45
N GLU A 554 19.69 24.72 36.75
CA GLU A 554 20.48 25.46 37.74
C GLU A 554 20.69 26.93 37.34
N ALA A 555 20.88 27.19 36.04
CA ALA A 555 21.01 28.54 35.49
C ALA A 555 19.66 29.26 35.31
N ASN A 556 18.53 28.62 35.63
CA ASN A 556 17.17 29.13 35.38
C ASN A 556 16.95 29.57 33.91
N LEU A 557 17.50 28.80 32.97
CA LEU A 557 17.34 28.99 31.53
C LEU A 557 16.30 28.02 30.96
N PRO A 558 15.68 28.30 29.79
CA PRO A 558 14.84 27.32 29.11
C PRO A 558 15.60 26.02 28.85
N VAL A 559 14.93 24.88 29.00
CA VAL A 559 15.55 23.58 28.72
C VAL A 559 15.80 23.46 27.21
N PRO A 560 17.05 23.25 26.76
CA PRO A 560 17.36 23.14 25.33
C PRO A 560 16.99 21.75 24.81
N LEU A 561 16.22 21.73 23.73
CA LEU A 561 15.84 20.54 22.96
C LEU A 561 16.39 20.70 21.54
N VAL A 562 16.87 19.60 20.95
CA VAL A 562 17.33 19.58 19.56
C VAL A 562 16.65 18.46 18.78
N MET A 563 16.21 18.75 17.57
CA MET A 563 15.56 17.80 16.65
C MET A 563 16.03 17.99 15.21
N LEU A 564 15.94 16.92 14.40
CA LEU A 564 16.17 16.99 12.96
C LEU A 564 14.84 17.25 12.23
N GLY A 565 14.81 18.24 11.35
CA GLY A 565 13.66 18.65 10.57
C GLY A 565 12.81 19.76 11.22
N PRO A 566 11.73 20.20 10.52
CA PRO A 566 11.25 19.66 9.26
C PRO A 566 12.06 20.18 8.04
N PRO A 567 12.52 19.30 7.12
CA PRO A 567 13.27 19.73 5.95
C PRO A 567 12.38 20.33 4.87
N THR A 568 11.39 19.57 4.43
CA THR A 568 10.47 19.86 3.32
C THR A 568 9.44 18.72 3.23
N LYS A 569 8.27 18.99 2.67
CA LYS A 569 7.22 17.98 2.42
C LYS A 569 7.69 16.98 1.36
N GLN A 570 7.45 15.69 1.56
CA GLN A 570 7.81 14.64 0.60
C GLN A 570 6.74 14.48 -0.48
N ASP A 571 6.77 15.38 -1.47
CA ASP A 571 5.80 15.45 -2.57
C ASP A 571 6.32 14.92 -3.92
N GLY A 572 7.57 14.44 -3.98
CA GLY A 572 8.26 14.08 -5.23
C GLY A 572 7.56 13.03 -6.10
N SER A 573 6.77 12.15 -5.50
CA SER A 573 5.92 11.19 -6.21
C SER A 573 4.43 11.52 -6.14
N ARG A 574 4.06 12.56 -5.38
CA ARG A 574 2.68 12.88 -4.98
C ARG A 574 1.91 11.78 -4.21
N LEU A 575 2.41 10.55 -4.15
CA LEU A 575 1.76 9.42 -3.45
C LEU A 575 1.82 9.55 -1.93
N LYS A 576 2.88 10.17 -1.42
CA LYS A 576 3.04 10.45 0.02
C LYS A 576 2.26 11.69 0.42
N ALA A 577 2.56 12.82 -0.21
CA ALA A 577 1.88 14.09 -0.05
C ALA A 577 1.64 14.74 -1.41
N LEU A 578 0.49 15.40 -1.59
CA LEU A 578 0.08 15.95 -2.90
C LEU A 578 0.78 17.23 -3.32
N GLY A 579 1.42 17.92 -2.39
CA GLY A 579 2.16 19.14 -2.69
C GLY A 579 3.21 19.42 -1.63
N GLY A 580 4.08 20.39 -1.96
CA GLY A 580 5.30 20.68 -1.23
C GLY A 580 5.15 21.53 0.04
N LEU A 581 3.95 22.04 0.37
CA LEU A 581 3.74 22.98 1.47
C LEU A 581 3.39 22.27 2.80
N PRO A 582 3.63 22.89 3.97
CA PRO A 582 3.16 22.36 5.24
C PRO A 582 1.63 22.42 5.33
N ASP A 583 1.05 21.49 6.07
CA ASP A 583 -0.39 21.27 6.18
C ASP A 583 -0.82 21.19 7.66
N LEU A 584 -2.05 20.74 7.96
CA LEU A 584 -2.55 20.67 9.35
C LEU A 584 -1.70 19.75 10.24
N ALA A 585 -0.92 18.82 9.68
CA ALA A 585 -0.04 17.94 10.45
C ALA A 585 1.13 18.71 11.04
N GLU A 586 1.73 19.64 10.30
CA GLU A 586 2.76 20.52 10.84
C GLU A 586 2.19 21.44 11.94
N VAL A 587 0.96 21.95 11.76
CA VAL A 587 0.28 22.73 12.82
C VAL A 587 0.08 21.90 14.09
N ALA A 588 -0.39 20.65 13.96
CA ALA A 588 -0.59 19.76 15.10
C ALA A 588 0.73 19.37 15.79
N MET A 589 1.84 19.25 15.04
CA MET A 589 3.17 19.08 15.62
C MET A 589 3.58 20.31 16.46
N LEU A 590 3.36 21.53 15.95
CA LEU A 590 3.64 22.75 16.70
C LEU A 590 2.75 22.85 17.95
N ALA A 591 1.47 22.49 17.85
CA ALA A 591 0.57 22.41 18.99
C ALA A 591 1.06 21.40 20.05
N ARG A 592 1.68 20.28 19.65
CA ARG A 592 2.30 19.31 20.57
C ARG A 592 3.51 19.89 21.30
N LEU A 593 4.34 20.68 20.61
CA LEU A 593 5.48 21.37 21.24
C LEU A 593 5.00 22.43 22.24
N LEU A 594 3.95 23.19 21.90
CA LEU A 594 3.30 24.13 22.81
C LEU A 594 2.69 23.41 24.03
N GLN A 595 2.10 22.23 23.84
CA GLN A 595 1.63 21.39 24.96
C GLN A 595 2.78 20.98 25.88
N LEU A 596 3.94 20.60 25.32
CA LEU A 596 5.12 20.21 26.08
C LEU A 596 5.68 21.40 26.88
N ASP A 597 5.85 22.55 26.23
CA ASP A 597 6.29 23.79 26.87
C ASP A 597 5.35 24.18 28.01
N ALA A 598 4.04 24.19 27.76
CA ALA A 598 3.04 24.54 28.77
C ALA A 598 3.07 23.61 30.00
N ALA A 599 3.36 22.31 29.80
CA ALA A 599 3.55 21.36 30.89
C ALA A 599 4.84 21.61 31.66
N ILE A 600 5.95 21.87 30.97
CA ILE A 600 7.26 22.16 31.56
C ILE A 600 7.22 23.46 32.36
N ARG A 601 6.58 24.52 31.86
CA ARG A 601 6.44 25.81 32.58
C ARG A 601 5.73 25.71 33.93
N GLN A 602 4.94 24.66 34.17
CA GLN A 602 4.35 24.43 35.49
C GLN A 602 5.38 23.99 36.53
N ILE A 603 6.50 23.42 36.10
CA ILE A 603 7.58 22.87 36.91
C ILE A 603 8.79 23.81 36.89
N HIS A 604 9.19 24.27 35.70
CA HIS A 604 10.33 25.13 35.41
C HIS A 604 9.87 26.33 34.58
N PRO A 605 9.60 27.50 35.19
CA PRO A 605 8.96 28.65 34.54
C PRO A 605 9.58 29.12 33.20
N PRO A 606 10.91 29.05 33.00
CA PRO A 606 11.53 29.40 31.71
C PRO A 606 11.03 28.58 30.51
N GLY A 607 10.52 27.36 30.71
CA GLY A 607 9.97 26.54 29.63
C GLY A 607 11.04 25.77 28.85
N ILE A 608 10.80 25.62 27.54
CA ILE A 608 11.73 24.96 26.60
C ILE A 608 12.18 25.89 25.47
N ARG A 609 13.30 25.53 24.85
CA ARG A 609 13.74 26.07 23.56
C ARG A 609 14.09 24.91 22.64
N VAL A 610 13.47 24.85 21.48
CA VAL A 610 13.64 23.77 20.49
C VAL A 610 14.43 24.30 19.29
N THR A 611 15.60 23.72 19.05
CA THR A 611 16.36 23.92 17.82
C THR A 611 16.01 22.82 16.82
N ALA A 612 15.31 23.19 15.77
CA ALA A 612 14.97 22.36 14.62
C ALA A 612 16.06 22.51 13.54
N LEU A 613 16.92 21.50 13.42
CA LEU A 613 17.97 21.44 12.41
C LEU A 613 17.36 20.97 11.09
N ALA A 614 17.06 21.90 10.18
CA ALA A 614 16.56 21.60 8.85
C ALA A 614 17.70 21.09 7.96
N ASP A 615 17.40 20.05 7.17
CA ASP A 615 18.33 19.37 6.29
C ASP A 615 17.80 19.29 4.84
N PRO A 616 17.25 20.38 4.26
CA PRO A 616 16.54 20.33 2.97
C PRO A 616 17.41 19.76 1.84
N SER A 617 18.70 20.06 1.85
CA SER A 617 19.67 19.64 0.83
C SER A 617 20.91 18.93 1.37
N HIS A 618 21.01 18.72 2.69
CA HIS A 618 22.24 18.28 3.33
C HIS A 618 22.56 16.80 3.05
N PHE A 619 21.58 15.89 3.15
CA PHE A 619 21.79 14.47 2.83
C PHE A 619 21.59 14.14 1.36
N ARG A 620 20.82 14.95 0.64
CA ARG A 620 20.46 14.78 -0.77
C ARG A 620 20.31 16.13 -1.41
N PHE A 621 20.88 16.33 -2.59
CA PHE A 621 20.79 17.62 -3.25
C PHE A 621 19.33 17.91 -3.67
N ARG A 622 18.83 19.09 -3.29
CA ARG A 622 17.57 19.63 -3.79
C ARG A 622 17.76 21.06 -4.25
N ALA A 623 17.17 21.40 -5.39
CA ALA A 623 17.14 22.78 -5.85
C ALA A 623 16.37 23.66 -4.85
N PRO A 624 16.82 24.90 -4.56
CA PRO A 624 16.16 25.80 -3.59
C PRO A 624 14.65 25.97 -3.82
N GLY A 625 14.22 26.08 -5.08
CA GLY A 625 12.80 26.20 -5.43
C GLY A 625 11.91 25.04 -4.99
N ARG A 626 12.48 23.86 -4.64
CA ARG A 626 11.70 22.71 -4.13
C ARG A 626 11.30 22.84 -2.66
N TYR A 627 12.01 23.66 -1.86
CA TYR A 627 11.75 23.75 -0.42
C TYR A 627 11.53 25.18 0.10
N GLN A 628 11.88 26.21 -0.68
CA GLN A 628 11.73 27.61 -0.25
C GLN A 628 10.28 27.93 0.17
N GLY A 629 9.29 27.59 -0.65
CA GLY A 629 7.88 27.82 -0.31
C GLY A 629 7.41 27.04 0.93
N TYR A 630 8.02 25.89 1.22
CA TYR A 630 7.76 25.15 2.45
C TYR A 630 8.30 25.90 3.67
N HIS A 631 9.53 26.43 3.62
CA HIS A 631 10.13 27.18 4.72
C HIS A 631 9.41 28.50 4.99
N GLU A 632 9.04 29.24 3.94
CA GLU A 632 8.24 30.46 4.06
C GLU A 632 6.90 30.16 4.75
N ALA A 633 6.15 29.18 4.24
CA ALA A 633 4.88 28.79 4.85
C ALA A 633 5.05 28.23 6.27
N PHE A 634 6.14 27.53 6.57
CA PHE A 634 6.40 27.01 7.92
C PHE A 634 6.72 28.15 8.91
N ALA A 635 7.40 29.20 8.47
CA ALA A 635 7.59 30.41 9.27
C ALA A 635 6.24 31.08 9.61
N ASP A 636 5.32 31.18 8.64
CA ASP A 636 3.96 31.68 8.89
C ASP A 636 3.18 30.79 9.88
N LEU A 637 3.42 29.47 9.84
CA LEU A 637 2.83 28.56 10.84
C LEU A 637 3.40 28.79 12.25
N LEU A 638 4.69 29.10 12.39
CA LEU A 638 5.27 29.44 13.69
C LEU A 638 4.61 30.69 14.29
N ASP A 639 4.35 31.70 13.46
CA ASP A 639 3.66 32.93 13.89
C ASP A 639 2.20 32.66 14.26
N SER A 640 1.44 32.01 13.37
CA SER A 640 0.01 31.78 13.56
C SER A 640 -0.33 30.81 14.71
N THR A 641 0.58 29.91 15.05
CA THR A 641 0.44 29.01 16.21
C THR A 641 0.96 29.60 17.52
N GLY A 642 1.78 30.66 17.45
CA GLY A 642 2.52 31.20 18.61
C GLY A 642 3.75 30.37 19.01
N ALA A 643 4.22 29.47 18.14
CA ALA A 643 5.37 28.60 18.42
C ALA A 643 6.73 29.28 18.19
N ARG A 644 6.77 30.47 17.58
CA ARG A 644 8.02 31.23 17.30
C ARG A 644 8.86 31.52 18.55
N ASP A 645 8.22 31.66 19.70
CA ASP A 645 8.91 31.92 20.96
C ASP A 645 9.71 30.70 21.45
N ILE A 646 9.31 29.49 21.06
CA ILE A 646 9.92 28.24 21.53
C ILE A 646 10.68 27.47 20.44
N VAL A 647 10.38 27.65 19.15
CA VAL A 647 11.05 26.94 18.05
C VAL A 647 11.96 27.87 17.26
N VAL A 648 13.19 27.41 17.01
CA VAL A 648 14.13 28.02 16.06
C VAL A 648 14.45 27.01 14.98
N VAL A 649 14.22 27.37 13.73
CA VAL A 649 14.65 26.58 12.58
C VAL A 649 16.02 27.08 12.14
N ARG A 650 16.98 26.17 11.96
CA ARG A 650 18.33 26.46 11.48
C ARG A 650 18.71 25.46 10.40
N ASP A 651 19.43 25.88 9.37
CA ASP A 651 20.10 24.91 8.51
C ASP A 651 21.15 24.14 9.31
N ILE A 652 21.26 22.84 9.07
CA ILE A 652 22.18 21.97 9.79
C ILE A 652 23.65 22.33 9.55
N ASP A 653 24.00 22.73 8.33
CA ASP A 653 25.37 23.10 8.01
C ASP A 653 25.72 24.44 8.67
N ASP A 654 24.81 25.42 8.62
CA ASP A 654 25.04 26.72 9.26
C ASP A 654 25.14 26.58 10.78
N ALA A 655 24.40 25.63 11.38
CA ALA A 655 24.54 25.31 12.79
C ALA A 655 25.88 24.63 13.11
N ALA A 656 26.41 23.81 12.21
CA ALA A 656 27.72 23.18 12.35
C ALA A 656 28.85 24.21 12.23
N ASP A 657 28.77 25.13 11.27
CA ASP A 657 29.77 26.18 11.05
C ASP A 657 29.96 27.08 12.28
N GLU A 658 28.90 27.31 13.05
CA GLU A 658 28.95 28.08 14.30
C GLU A 658 29.40 27.28 15.53
N HIS A 659 29.45 25.94 15.45
CA HIS A 659 29.73 25.09 16.61
C HIS A 659 31.24 24.83 16.74
N PRO A 660 31.87 25.16 17.89
CA PRO A 660 33.34 25.11 18.03
C PRO A 660 33.95 23.71 17.88
N ASP A 661 33.17 22.67 18.16
CA ASP A 661 33.61 21.26 18.06
C ASP A 661 33.34 20.62 16.69
N CYS A 662 32.69 21.32 15.76
CA CYS A 662 32.48 20.84 14.39
C CYS A 662 33.68 21.20 13.51
N GLY A 663 33.97 20.34 12.52
CA GLY A 663 35.04 20.55 11.55
C GLY A 663 34.69 21.61 10.50
N ASP A 664 35.69 21.98 9.69
CA ASP A 664 35.56 22.97 8.63
C ASP A 664 34.74 22.45 7.43
N ARG A 665 33.59 23.07 7.17
CA ARG A 665 32.70 22.75 6.04
C ARG A 665 33.38 22.88 4.68
N ALA A 666 34.43 23.66 4.52
CA ALA A 666 35.19 23.75 3.27
C ALA A 666 35.81 22.39 2.85
N GLN A 667 35.98 21.46 3.79
CA GLN A 667 36.49 20.11 3.52
C GLN A 667 35.40 19.16 2.97
N ARG A 668 34.12 19.50 3.16
CA ARG A 668 32.98 18.64 2.83
C ARG A 668 32.95 18.15 1.37
N PRO A 669 33.21 18.99 0.34
CA PRO A 669 33.21 18.51 -1.05
C PRO A 669 34.22 17.40 -1.31
N ALA A 670 35.45 17.55 -0.81
CA ALA A 670 36.53 16.56 -1.00
C ALA A 670 36.23 15.24 -0.28
N LEU A 671 35.77 15.31 0.98
CA LEU A 671 35.38 14.11 1.75
C LEU A 671 34.17 13.41 1.13
N LEU A 672 33.20 14.17 0.61
CA LEU A 672 32.03 13.62 -0.07
C LEU A 672 32.44 12.84 -1.31
N ASP A 673 33.33 13.39 -2.13
CA ASP A 673 33.84 12.71 -3.33
C ASP A 673 34.62 11.43 -2.97
N GLU A 674 35.44 11.46 -1.91
CA GLU A 674 36.14 10.27 -1.39
C GLU A 674 35.17 9.15 -0.99
N HIS A 675 34.18 9.45 -0.14
CA HIS A 675 33.23 8.44 0.34
C HIS A 675 32.31 7.93 -0.79
N ARG A 676 31.94 8.78 -1.76
CA ARG A 676 31.20 8.36 -2.96
C ARG A 676 32.04 7.43 -3.83
N ALA A 677 33.32 7.72 -4.02
CA ALA A 677 34.25 6.85 -4.75
C ALA A 677 34.36 5.47 -4.09
N ARG A 678 34.41 5.42 -2.75
CA ARG A 678 34.45 4.14 -1.99
C ARG A 678 33.24 3.25 -2.29
N TYR A 679 32.02 3.79 -2.20
CA TYR A 679 30.81 3.01 -2.55
C TYR A 679 30.77 2.64 -4.04
N THR A 680 31.17 3.55 -4.92
CA THR A 680 31.17 3.30 -6.37
C THR A 680 32.14 2.18 -6.74
N ALA A 681 33.33 2.14 -6.15
CA ALA A 681 34.31 1.08 -6.34
C ALA A 681 33.81 -0.27 -5.76
N ALA A 682 33.21 -0.27 -4.57
CA ALA A 682 32.67 -1.49 -3.97
C ALA A 682 31.57 -2.14 -4.82
N PHE A 683 30.81 -1.33 -5.55
CA PHE A 683 29.70 -1.78 -6.40
C PHE A 683 30.03 -1.84 -7.89
N GLU A 684 31.32 -1.86 -8.26
CA GLU A 684 31.74 -1.96 -9.65
C GLU A 684 31.14 -3.22 -10.32
N GLY A 685 30.62 -3.03 -11.54
CA GLY A 685 29.98 -4.09 -12.34
C GLY A 685 28.51 -4.37 -11.99
N LEU A 686 27.94 -3.73 -10.97
CA LEU A 686 26.52 -3.84 -10.63
C LEU A 686 25.68 -2.83 -11.44
N ASP A 687 24.61 -3.31 -12.09
CA ASP A 687 23.64 -2.45 -12.80
C ASP A 687 22.22 -2.75 -12.32
N ILE A 688 21.69 -1.86 -11.47
CA ILE A 688 20.37 -1.98 -10.85
C ILE A 688 19.23 -2.09 -11.88
N ARG A 689 19.45 -1.73 -13.15
CA ARG A 689 18.42 -1.76 -14.21
C ARG A 689 18.28 -3.11 -14.90
N ARG A 690 19.16 -4.08 -14.61
CA ARG A 690 19.13 -5.42 -15.24
C ARG A 690 18.33 -6.41 -14.43
N ASP A 691 18.74 -6.65 -13.19
CA ASP A 691 18.05 -7.49 -12.21
C ASP A 691 18.09 -6.77 -10.86
N PRO A 692 17.09 -5.90 -10.58
CA PRO A 692 17.15 -5.01 -9.42
C PRO A 692 17.30 -5.76 -8.09
N LEU A 693 16.64 -6.92 -7.94
CA LEU A 693 16.62 -7.67 -6.68
C LEU A 693 17.92 -8.45 -6.48
N ALA A 694 18.43 -9.12 -7.52
CA ALA A 694 19.73 -9.79 -7.43
C ALA A 694 20.86 -8.78 -7.19
N VAL A 695 20.81 -7.62 -7.86
CA VAL A 695 21.81 -6.55 -7.67
C VAL A 695 21.77 -5.99 -6.25
N LEU A 696 20.60 -5.78 -5.66
CA LEU A 696 20.51 -5.34 -4.26
C LEU A 696 21.05 -6.39 -3.29
N ALA A 697 20.78 -7.68 -3.52
CA ALA A 697 21.33 -8.75 -2.69
C ALA A 697 22.88 -8.77 -2.74
N GLU A 698 23.46 -8.61 -3.93
CA GLU A 698 24.92 -8.53 -4.12
C GLU A 698 25.50 -7.24 -3.50
N ALA A 699 24.79 -6.11 -3.63
CA ALA A 699 25.20 -4.85 -3.03
C ALA A 699 25.22 -4.92 -1.50
N ASP A 700 24.27 -5.64 -0.89
CA ASP A 700 24.31 -5.91 0.55
C ASP A 700 25.59 -6.68 0.90
N ALA A 701 25.94 -7.74 0.17
CA ALA A 701 27.16 -8.50 0.44
C ALA A 701 28.46 -7.67 0.32
N ARG A 702 28.48 -6.66 -0.56
CA ARG A 702 29.64 -5.79 -0.83
C ARG A 702 29.65 -4.46 -0.08
N ASP A 703 28.63 -4.16 0.73
CA ASP A 703 28.44 -2.85 1.34
C ASP A 703 29.64 -2.42 2.22
N PRO A 704 30.35 -1.33 1.86
CA PRO A 704 31.54 -0.85 2.58
C PRO A 704 31.20 0.02 3.81
N GLY A 705 29.93 0.06 4.25
CA GLY A 705 29.49 0.80 5.43
C GLY A 705 30.14 0.35 6.74
N HIS A 706 30.11 1.23 7.75
CA HIS A 706 30.66 0.97 9.09
C HIS A 706 29.60 0.48 10.09
N PRO A 707 29.98 -0.30 11.12
CA PRO A 707 29.08 -0.65 12.21
C PRO A 707 28.43 0.61 12.83
N GLY A 708 27.11 0.56 13.03
CA GLY A 708 26.34 1.66 13.63
C GLY A 708 25.73 2.65 12.63
N GLN A 709 25.98 2.51 11.33
CA GLN A 709 25.27 3.21 10.27
C GLN A 709 24.24 2.30 9.57
N PRO A 710 23.21 2.87 8.90
CA PRO A 710 22.30 2.09 8.07
C PRO A 710 23.06 1.41 6.93
N ARG A 711 22.66 0.16 6.63
CA ARG A 711 23.17 -0.59 5.48
C ARG A 711 22.67 0.01 4.17
N PHE A 712 23.40 -0.19 3.08
CA PHE A 712 23.05 0.33 1.75
C PHE A 712 21.63 -0.06 1.34
N VAL A 713 21.29 -1.35 1.38
CA VAL A 713 19.97 -1.84 0.94
C VAL A 713 18.84 -1.33 1.82
N GLU A 714 19.07 -1.19 3.13
CA GLU A 714 18.08 -0.63 4.06
C GLU A 714 17.77 0.82 3.70
N LEU A 715 18.82 1.61 3.46
CA LEU A 715 18.65 3.00 3.07
C LEU A 715 18.08 3.14 1.66
N PHE A 716 18.50 2.31 0.70
CA PHE A 716 17.98 2.29 -0.67
C PHE A 716 16.46 2.17 -0.68
N ARG A 717 15.92 1.20 0.07
CA ARG A 717 14.47 0.98 0.20
C ARG A 717 13.74 2.20 0.80
N SER A 718 14.40 2.94 1.68
CA SER A 718 13.84 4.18 2.25
C SER A 718 13.90 5.35 1.26
N VAL A 719 15.01 5.49 0.53
CA VAL A 719 15.24 6.57 -0.45
C VAL A 719 14.36 6.39 -1.69
N LEU A 720 14.09 5.15 -2.11
CA LEU A 720 13.28 4.82 -3.29
C LEU A 720 11.96 5.58 -3.33
N HIS A 721 11.30 5.73 -2.19
CA HIS A 721 10.00 6.40 -2.11
C HIS A 721 10.11 7.90 -1.78
N ALA A 722 11.29 8.49 -1.88
CA ALA A 722 11.55 9.86 -1.52
C ALA A 722 12.30 10.64 -2.60
N VAL A 723 12.60 10.01 -3.74
CA VAL A 723 13.16 10.66 -4.93
C VAL A 723 12.04 11.21 -5.81
N ASP A 724 12.36 12.28 -6.54
CA ASP A 724 11.43 12.90 -7.47
C ASP A 724 11.25 12.01 -8.71
N VAL A 725 10.00 11.81 -9.12
CA VAL A 725 9.68 11.02 -10.32
C VAL A 725 9.58 11.96 -11.52
N PRO A 726 10.37 11.76 -12.59
CA PRO A 726 10.19 12.53 -13.82
C PRO A 726 8.78 12.32 -14.38
N HIS A 727 8.02 13.41 -14.55
CA HIS A 727 6.70 13.40 -15.14
C HIS A 727 6.77 13.80 -16.62
N ARG A 728 6.12 13.04 -17.51
CA ARG A 728 6.14 13.27 -18.96
C ARG A 728 4.81 13.79 -19.54
N GLY A 729 3.88 14.22 -18.67
CA GLY A 729 2.54 14.71 -19.06
C GLY A 729 1.41 13.79 -18.58
N GLY A 730 0.17 14.26 -18.59
CA GLY A 730 -1.00 13.55 -18.01
C GLY A 730 -1.11 13.74 -16.49
N ASP A 731 -1.87 12.86 -15.81
CA ASP A 731 -2.03 12.90 -14.35
C ASP A 731 -0.76 12.40 -13.63
N PRO A 732 -0.01 13.28 -12.92
CA PRO A 732 1.20 12.87 -12.21
C PRO A 732 0.94 11.89 -11.06
N PHE A 733 -0.29 11.87 -10.53
CA PHE A 733 -0.67 10.96 -9.45
C PHE A 733 -0.83 9.53 -9.97
N ALA A 734 -1.62 9.33 -11.03
CA ALA A 734 -1.74 8.05 -11.73
C ALA A 734 -0.39 7.56 -12.31
N TRP A 735 0.41 8.45 -12.91
CA TRP A 735 1.74 8.11 -13.43
C TRP A 735 2.65 7.55 -12.32
N SER A 736 2.73 8.26 -11.19
CA SER A 736 3.55 7.81 -10.05
C SER A 736 3.04 6.48 -9.49
N GLN A 737 1.72 6.28 -9.45
CA GLN A 737 1.14 5.02 -9.01
C GLN A 737 1.61 3.84 -9.89
N GLN A 738 1.58 3.99 -11.22
CA GLN A 738 2.02 2.94 -12.16
C GLN A 738 3.50 2.60 -11.98
N ILE A 739 4.35 3.61 -11.77
CA ILE A 739 5.78 3.40 -11.53
C ILE A 739 6.01 2.65 -10.21
N TYR A 740 5.38 3.08 -9.12
CA TYR A 740 5.56 2.49 -7.79
C TYR A 740 4.72 1.23 -7.53
N ALA A 741 3.80 0.85 -8.43
CA ALA A 741 3.04 -0.39 -8.34
C ALA A 741 3.98 -1.59 -8.16
N ASP A 742 5.05 -1.60 -8.96
CA ASP A 742 6.16 -2.52 -8.80
C ASP A 742 7.47 -1.93 -9.36
N PRO A 743 8.23 -1.16 -8.55
CA PRO A 743 9.40 -0.45 -9.05
C PRO A 743 10.55 -1.39 -9.46
N TYR A 744 10.52 -2.66 -9.04
CA TYR A 744 11.56 -3.64 -9.36
C TYR A 744 11.25 -4.49 -10.60
N GLU A 745 10.03 -4.42 -11.13
CA GLU A 745 9.63 -5.18 -12.32
C GLU A 745 9.93 -4.40 -13.59
N LEU A 746 10.96 -4.84 -14.31
CA LEU A 746 11.48 -4.24 -15.55
C LEU A 746 11.37 -5.17 -16.76
N SER A 747 10.88 -6.39 -16.59
CA SER A 747 10.85 -7.44 -17.62
C SER A 747 9.45 -7.70 -18.19
N ASP A 748 8.40 -7.41 -17.43
CA ASP A 748 7.01 -7.63 -17.83
C ASP A 748 6.64 -6.82 -19.08
N ARG A 749 6.38 -7.52 -20.18
CA ARG A 749 6.04 -6.93 -21.48
C ARG A 749 4.60 -6.39 -21.54
N THR A 750 3.74 -6.77 -20.60
CA THR A 750 2.37 -6.25 -20.51
C THR A 750 2.35 -4.82 -19.98
N VAL A 751 3.36 -4.42 -19.20
CA VAL A 751 3.54 -3.04 -18.74
C VAL A 751 3.95 -2.14 -19.91
N PRO A 752 3.45 -0.89 -20.03
CA PRO A 752 3.92 0.04 -21.05
C PRO A 752 5.44 0.26 -21.00
N ALA A 753 6.09 0.33 -22.17
CA ALA A 753 7.55 0.46 -22.27
C ALA A 753 8.08 1.73 -21.57
N GLU A 754 7.31 2.82 -21.63
CA GLU A 754 7.63 4.07 -20.94
C GLU A 754 7.60 3.95 -19.42
N VAL A 755 6.66 3.17 -18.86
CA VAL A 755 6.60 2.90 -17.41
C VAL A 755 7.80 2.08 -16.98
N ARG A 756 8.18 1.05 -17.76
CA ARG A 756 9.40 0.26 -17.48
C ARG A 756 10.67 1.12 -17.52
N ALA A 757 10.79 2.00 -18.51
CA ALA A 757 11.91 2.94 -18.60
C ALA A 757 11.95 3.88 -17.38
N ALA A 758 10.79 4.42 -16.98
CA ALA A 758 10.70 5.29 -15.81
C ALA A 758 11.03 4.57 -14.50
N ARG A 759 10.68 3.28 -14.36
CA ARG A 759 11.12 2.44 -13.23
C ARG A 759 12.63 2.24 -13.22
N ALA A 760 13.24 1.97 -14.38
CA ALA A 760 14.70 1.85 -14.48
C ALA A 760 15.41 3.16 -14.11
N ASP A 761 14.90 4.30 -14.58
CA ASP A 761 15.41 5.64 -14.22
C ASP A 761 15.25 5.93 -12.72
N LEU A 762 14.10 5.56 -12.14
CA LEU A 762 13.82 5.69 -10.71
C LEU A 762 14.83 4.88 -9.87
N LEU A 763 15.10 3.63 -10.25
CA LEU A 763 16.05 2.76 -9.55
C LEU A 763 17.49 3.29 -9.63
N ASP A 764 17.92 3.74 -10.81
CA ASP A 764 19.24 4.34 -11.01
C ASP A 764 19.42 5.64 -10.20
N LEU A 765 18.42 6.52 -10.22
CA LEU A 765 18.43 7.73 -9.40
C LEU A 765 18.49 7.39 -7.91
N THR A 766 17.66 6.45 -7.47
CA THR A 766 17.63 5.98 -6.08
C THR A 766 18.99 5.43 -5.65
N TRP A 767 19.64 4.66 -6.52
CA TRP A 767 20.97 4.11 -6.28
C TRP A 767 22.00 5.22 -6.00
N ARG A 768 22.07 6.21 -6.89
CA ARG A 768 23.00 7.35 -6.77
C ARG A 768 22.70 8.23 -5.55
N GLU A 769 21.43 8.47 -5.27
CA GLU A 769 20.99 9.23 -4.10
C GLU A 769 21.29 8.49 -2.78
N THR A 770 21.20 7.15 -2.77
CA THR A 770 21.54 6.32 -1.61
C THR A 770 23.03 6.39 -1.31
N ILE A 771 23.88 6.26 -2.34
CA ILE A 771 25.33 6.44 -2.21
C ILE A 771 25.65 7.82 -1.63
N THR A 772 25.04 8.87 -2.20
CA THR A 772 25.26 10.26 -1.76
C THR A 772 24.82 10.47 -0.31
N TYR A 773 23.68 9.92 0.08
CA TYR A 773 23.17 10.01 1.45
C TYR A 773 24.13 9.33 2.44
N LEU A 774 24.60 8.12 2.15
CA LEU A 774 25.55 7.43 3.03
C LEU A 774 26.90 8.13 3.08
N ALA A 775 27.38 8.64 1.95
CA ALA A 775 28.61 9.41 1.90
C ALA A 775 28.50 10.65 2.80
N ASN A 776 27.40 11.41 2.73
CA ASN A 776 27.15 12.52 3.65
C ASN A 776 27.13 12.08 5.14
N LYS A 777 26.61 10.89 5.46
CA LYS A 777 26.67 10.36 6.84
C LYS A 777 28.09 10.08 7.32
N HIS A 778 28.98 9.66 6.42
CA HIS A 778 30.40 9.52 6.74
C HIS A 778 31.07 10.87 6.90
N VAL A 779 30.78 11.84 6.02
CA VAL A 779 31.30 13.21 6.15
C VAL A 779 30.86 13.85 7.47
N ASP A 780 29.61 13.66 7.89
CA ASP A 780 29.12 14.13 9.19
C ASP A 780 29.90 13.53 10.37
N ALA A 781 30.34 12.28 10.25
CA ALA A 781 31.17 11.64 11.27
C ALA A 781 32.58 12.23 11.27
N ASP A 782 33.19 12.42 10.10
CA ASP A 782 34.54 12.97 9.95
C ASP A 782 34.62 14.44 10.43
N LEU A 783 33.58 15.23 10.15
CA LEU A 783 33.47 16.62 10.58
C LEU A 783 32.84 16.78 11.97
N ASN A 784 32.58 15.68 12.69
CA ASN A 784 32.01 15.68 14.02
C ASN A 784 30.69 16.48 14.15
N TYR A 785 29.80 16.41 13.15
CA TYR A 785 28.45 16.99 13.24
C TYR A 785 27.63 16.37 14.38
N GLY A 786 28.10 15.24 14.94
CA GLY A 786 27.67 14.68 16.21
C GLY A 786 27.66 15.69 17.38
N ALA A 787 28.54 16.69 17.36
CA ALA A 787 28.62 17.74 18.39
C ALA A 787 27.36 18.61 18.49
N LEU A 788 26.61 18.79 17.40
CA LEU A 788 25.29 19.46 17.41
C LEU A 788 24.29 18.74 18.33
N TRP A 789 24.53 17.46 18.55
CA TRP A 789 23.80 16.55 19.43
C TRP A 789 24.57 16.29 20.74
N GLY A 790 25.48 17.18 21.15
CA GLY A 790 26.34 17.06 22.33
C GLY A 790 25.59 17.10 23.67
N ARG A 791 26.34 17.15 24.78
CA ARG A 791 25.80 17.17 26.15
C ARG A 791 25.05 18.48 26.45
N ASP A 792 24.34 18.52 27.58
CA ASP A 792 23.56 19.67 28.07
C ASP A 792 22.35 20.07 27.19
N ARG A 793 21.81 19.12 26.42
CA ARG A 793 20.54 19.30 25.71
C ARG A 793 19.79 18.00 25.47
N VAL A 794 18.47 18.09 25.45
CA VAL A 794 17.58 16.95 25.22
C VAL A 794 17.54 16.63 23.74
N ARG A 795 18.02 15.45 23.38
CA ARG A 795 18.07 14.98 21.99
C ARG A 795 16.76 14.31 21.60
N MET A 796 15.98 14.98 20.77
CA MET A 796 14.72 14.44 20.27
C MET A 796 14.96 13.46 19.12
N SER A 797 14.18 12.40 19.09
CA SER A 797 14.15 11.43 18.00
C SER A 797 12.72 11.13 17.61
N PHE A 798 12.48 11.08 16.31
CA PHE A 798 11.20 10.67 15.73
C PHE A 798 11.11 9.17 15.48
N SER A 799 12.21 8.44 15.69
CA SER A 799 12.23 6.99 15.51
C SER A 799 11.29 6.32 16.50
N ILE A 800 10.57 5.30 16.03
CA ILE A 800 9.78 4.41 16.89
C ILE A 800 10.69 3.72 17.91
N ARG A 801 11.98 3.54 17.56
CA ARG A 801 13.04 2.95 18.37
C ARG A 801 14.23 3.93 18.42
N PRO A 802 14.19 4.96 19.29
CA PRO A 802 15.33 5.86 19.44
C PRO A 802 16.56 5.12 19.97
N THR A 803 17.75 5.57 19.59
CA THR A 803 19.02 5.17 20.21
C THR A 803 19.01 5.51 21.72
N PRO A 804 19.65 4.72 22.59
CA PRO A 804 19.80 5.08 24.01
C PRO A 804 20.34 6.51 24.19
N GLY A 805 19.82 7.22 25.19
CA GLY A 805 20.10 8.63 25.45
C GLY A 805 19.28 9.62 24.63
N ARG A 806 18.35 9.16 23.78
CA ARG A 806 17.47 10.05 22.99
C ARG A 806 16.01 9.95 23.43
N PHE A 807 15.38 11.11 23.56
CA PHE A 807 13.95 11.23 23.85
C PHE A 807 13.14 10.97 22.57
N ARG A 808 12.30 9.93 22.57
CA ARG A 808 11.33 9.71 21.48
C ARG A 808 10.21 10.74 21.57
N PHE A 809 10.12 11.63 20.59
CA PHE A 809 9.01 12.57 20.46
C PHE A 809 7.99 12.09 19.43
N ILE A 810 6.72 12.09 19.82
CA ILE A 810 5.59 11.68 18.99
C ILE A 810 4.76 12.92 18.67
N PRO A 811 4.83 13.47 17.44
CA PRO A 811 4.19 14.75 17.12
C PRO A 811 2.65 14.67 17.18
N LEU A 812 2.04 13.65 16.57
CA LEU A 812 0.59 13.59 16.38
C LEU A 812 -0.13 12.58 17.27
N GLY A 813 0.56 11.52 17.70
CA GLY A 813 -0.01 10.39 18.42
C GLY A 813 -0.74 9.44 17.47
N GLY A 814 -0.39 8.15 17.47
CA GLY A 814 -1.11 7.13 16.70
C GLY A 814 -0.83 7.05 15.19
N SER A 815 -0.10 8.01 14.60
CA SER A 815 0.46 7.86 13.24
C SER A 815 1.91 7.36 13.32
N GLY A 816 2.24 6.38 12.48
CA GLY A 816 3.61 5.91 12.24
C GLY A 816 4.38 6.77 11.24
N VAL A 817 3.72 7.77 10.66
CA VAL A 817 4.25 8.64 9.60
C VAL A 817 4.51 10.04 10.17
N MET A 818 5.61 10.64 9.73
CA MET A 818 5.98 12.00 10.11
C MET A 818 5.10 13.05 9.40
N PRO A 819 4.85 14.23 10.01
CA PRO A 819 4.08 15.30 9.37
C PRO A 819 4.51 15.58 7.93
N TRP A 820 5.82 15.67 7.69
CA TRP A 820 6.35 15.98 6.36
C TRP A 820 6.47 14.77 5.42
N HIS A 821 6.09 13.55 5.85
CA HIS A 821 6.15 12.30 5.06
C HIS A 821 4.78 11.84 4.54
N GLY A 822 3.71 12.59 4.79
CA GLY A 822 2.37 12.26 4.34
C GLY A 822 1.46 13.49 4.26
N THR A 823 0.16 13.26 4.12
CA THR A 823 -0.88 14.28 4.10
C THR A 823 -1.68 14.26 5.40
N ALA A 824 -1.98 15.44 5.95
CA ALA A 824 -2.82 15.55 7.13
C ALA A 824 -4.25 15.03 6.88
N VAL A 825 -4.80 14.36 7.88
CA VAL A 825 -6.13 13.77 7.83
C VAL A 825 -6.79 13.78 9.21
N LEU A 826 -8.11 13.91 9.26
CA LEU A 826 -8.89 13.67 10.47
C LEU A 826 -9.33 12.20 10.53
N ASN A 827 -9.02 11.53 11.63
CA ASN A 827 -9.53 10.17 11.87
C ASN A 827 -11.02 10.19 12.27
N ALA A 828 -11.60 9.02 12.51
CA ALA A 828 -13.00 8.87 12.93
C ALA A 828 -13.36 9.55 14.27
N HIS A 829 -12.36 9.98 15.05
CA HIS A 829 -12.53 10.72 16.30
C HIS A 829 -12.17 12.21 16.17
N HIS A 830 -12.01 12.70 14.93
CA HIS A 830 -11.58 14.07 14.63
C HIS A 830 -10.21 14.42 15.23
N GLU A 831 -9.37 13.40 15.45
CA GLU A 831 -7.97 13.62 15.83
C GLU A 831 -7.12 13.82 14.57
N VAL A 832 -6.23 14.83 14.60
CA VAL A 832 -5.27 15.05 13.52
C VAL A 832 -4.28 13.88 13.45
N SER A 833 -4.17 13.30 12.27
CA SER A 833 -3.25 12.22 11.93
C SER A 833 -2.56 12.51 10.59
N VAL A 834 -1.67 11.61 10.18
CA VAL A 834 -1.03 11.61 8.85
C VAL A 834 -1.16 10.23 8.25
N ASP A 835 -1.45 10.20 6.95
CA ASP A 835 -1.39 9.02 6.10
C ASP A 835 -0.87 9.40 4.70
N TYR A 836 -0.64 8.41 3.85
CA TYR A 836 -0.19 8.62 2.48
C TYR A 836 -1.35 9.07 1.58
N ALA A 837 -1.13 10.09 0.74
CA ALA A 837 -2.12 10.62 -0.18
C ALA A 837 -2.82 9.53 -1.03
N ILE A 838 -2.07 8.53 -1.52
CA ILE A 838 -2.65 7.40 -2.27
C ILE A 838 -3.57 6.50 -1.45
N SER A 839 -3.30 6.34 -0.15
CA SER A 839 -4.19 5.63 0.78
C SER A 839 -5.47 6.43 1.03
N LEU A 840 -5.33 7.74 1.24
CA LEU A 840 -6.47 8.65 1.44
C LEU A 840 -7.37 8.71 0.20
N ALA A 841 -6.76 8.72 -1.00
CA ALA A 841 -7.45 8.63 -2.28
C ALA A 841 -8.28 7.36 -2.37
N HIS A 842 -7.63 6.22 -2.15
CA HIS A 842 -8.26 4.90 -2.17
C HIS A 842 -9.40 4.75 -1.17
N GLN A 843 -9.33 5.47 -0.05
CA GLN A 843 -10.33 5.47 1.00
C GLN A 843 -11.33 6.62 0.85
N ALA A 844 -11.40 7.24 -0.32
CA ALA A 844 -12.36 8.28 -0.69
C ALA A 844 -12.45 9.45 0.31
N PHE A 845 -11.32 9.78 0.94
CA PHE A 845 -11.22 11.01 1.73
C PHE A 845 -11.28 12.22 0.80
N VAL A 846 -11.95 13.27 1.26
CA VAL A 846 -12.19 14.50 0.52
C VAL A 846 -11.21 15.58 0.97
N PRO A 847 -10.57 16.31 0.02
CA PRO A 847 -9.63 17.36 0.37
C PRO A 847 -10.29 18.60 0.96
N ILE A 848 -9.64 19.20 1.96
CA ILE A 848 -9.97 20.51 2.51
C ILE A 848 -8.84 21.47 2.17
N TYR A 849 -9.14 22.50 1.37
CA TYR A 849 -8.17 23.46 0.86
C TYR A 849 -8.03 24.67 1.77
N ARG A 850 -6.85 25.28 1.74
CA ARG A 850 -6.61 26.57 2.40
C ARG A 850 -7.27 27.72 1.60
N PRO A 851 -7.63 28.83 2.24
CA PRO A 851 -8.19 30.00 1.56
C PRO A 851 -7.21 30.58 0.53
N GLY A 852 -7.68 30.85 -0.68
CA GLY A 852 -6.87 31.33 -1.81
C GLY A 852 -5.72 30.38 -2.18
N GLY A 853 -5.83 29.11 -1.80
CA GLY A 853 -4.80 28.11 -1.96
C GLY A 853 -4.69 27.54 -3.38
N GLY A 854 -3.53 26.98 -3.70
CA GLY A 854 -3.38 26.10 -4.87
C GLY A 854 -4.03 24.73 -4.63
N PRO A 855 -3.85 23.77 -5.57
CA PRO A 855 -4.54 22.47 -5.57
C PRO A 855 -4.06 21.50 -4.47
N GLN A 856 -3.17 21.93 -3.57
CA GLN A 856 -2.72 21.11 -2.45
C GLN A 856 -3.73 21.22 -1.28
N PRO A 857 -4.24 20.10 -0.75
CA PRO A 857 -5.08 20.13 0.45
C PRO A 857 -4.27 20.52 1.68
N TRP A 858 -4.93 21.25 2.58
CA TRP A 858 -4.42 21.53 3.91
C TRP A 858 -4.70 20.39 4.90
N PHE A 859 -5.74 19.60 4.66
CA PHE A 859 -5.96 18.27 5.26
C PHE A 859 -7.06 17.53 4.50
N MET A 860 -7.34 16.29 4.88
CA MET A 860 -8.45 15.50 4.32
C MET A 860 -9.42 15.01 5.41
N VAL A 861 -10.67 14.78 5.01
CA VAL A 861 -11.76 14.29 5.88
C VAL A 861 -12.59 13.21 5.19
N PRO A 862 -13.22 12.28 5.92
CA PRO A 862 -14.23 11.42 5.33
C PRO A 862 -15.47 12.25 4.92
N LEU A 863 -16.21 11.79 3.91
CA LEU A 863 -17.38 12.50 3.37
C LEU A 863 -18.41 12.90 4.44
N ARG A 864 -18.61 12.07 5.47
CA ARG A 864 -19.57 12.31 6.55
C ARG A 864 -19.32 13.61 7.34
N ASP A 865 -18.10 14.14 7.28
CA ASP A 865 -17.74 15.41 7.94
C ASP A 865 -18.05 16.63 7.03
N LEU A 866 -18.64 16.40 5.85
CA LEU A 866 -19.15 17.43 4.95
C LEU A 866 -20.68 17.47 4.96
N SER A 867 -21.24 18.68 4.92
CA SER A 867 -22.68 18.93 4.79
C SER A 867 -22.90 19.98 3.70
N ALA A 868 -23.69 19.63 2.68
CA ALA A 868 -24.03 20.52 1.56
C ALA A 868 -22.81 21.18 0.89
N GLY A 869 -21.71 20.42 0.72
CA GLY A 869 -20.48 20.95 0.10
C GLY A 869 -19.63 21.84 1.01
N HIS A 870 -19.93 21.90 2.30
CA HIS A 870 -19.16 22.64 3.30
C HIS A 870 -18.65 21.71 4.41
N LEU A 871 -17.53 22.08 5.01
CA LEU A 871 -17.06 21.43 6.24
C LEU A 871 -18.08 21.66 7.35
N ASP A 872 -18.45 20.60 8.09
CA ASP A 872 -19.36 20.71 9.23
C ASP A 872 -18.92 21.87 10.15
N PRO A 873 -19.76 22.91 10.35
CA PRO A 873 -19.43 24.07 11.16
C PRO A 873 -19.02 23.72 12.59
N GLU A 874 -19.44 22.61 13.17
CA GLU A 874 -19.05 22.21 14.53
C GLU A 874 -17.68 21.50 14.57
N LEU A 875 -17.17 21.05 13.42
CA LEU A 875 -15.95 20.25 13.35
C LEU A 875 -14.73 20.99 13.89
N HIS A 876 -14.62 22.31 13.66
CA HIS A 876 -13.44 23.08 14.09
C HIS A 876 -13.21 23.06 15.62
N GLN A 877 -14.24 22.78 16.43
CA GLN A 877 -14.11 22.65 17.89
C GLN A 877 -13.77 21.23 18.33
N ARG A 878 -14.09 20.23 17.49
CA ARG A 878 -13.83 18.81 17.75
C ARG A 878 -12.45 18.36 17.30
N ILE A 879 -11.80 19.12 16.41
CA ILE A 879 -10.43 18.83 15.96
C ILE A 879 -9.46 18.89 17.14
N THR A 880 -8.79 17.77 17.41
CA THR A 880 -7.81 17.68 18.52
C THR A 880 -6.56 16.91 18.13
N ILE A 881 -5.49 17.06 18.93
CA ILE A 881 -4.35 16.14 18.89
C ILE A 881 -4.63 14.91 19.77
N ARG A 882 -4.19 13.73 19.32
CA ARG A 882 -4.37 12.50 20.10
C ARG A 882 -3.58 12.53 21.39
N ASN A 883 -4.26 12.34 22.53
CA ASN A 883 -3.64 12.36 23.86
C ASN A 883 -3.60 10.98 24.55
N ARG A 884 -4.17 9.98 23.89
CA ARG A 884 -4.37 8.63 24.45
C ARG A 884 -3.28 7.66 24.04
#